data_AF-A0A834Z914-F1
#
_entry.id   AF-A0A834Z914-F1
#
_cell.length_a   1.000
_cell.length_b   1.000
_cell.length_c   1.000
_cell.angle_alpha   90.00
_cell.angle_beta   90.00
_cell.angle_gamma   90.00
#
_symmetry.space_group_name_H-M   'P 1'
#
loop_
_entity.id
_entity.type
_entity.pdbx_description
1 polymer ?
#
loop_
_entity_poly.entity_id
_entity_poly.type
_entity_poly.pdbx_seq_one_letter_code
_entity_poly.pdbx_strand_id
1 'polypeptide(L)'
;MTSNPGFPAPEVESIHRSLSAICVSDAFYSWENPRRFSGYAKRLQLVLNQFLRPAPGNCPPSVQTALKGIAGDLLKSNETLSVYRDRSKIYVLIHCEALCAALQELTIAVGGWLALLDSALLDNPDLRKKISDLSKEMKQAHLRVSENEARVFCTLQKEGQGGQTTKAVQSAIIMDLARALGIGFDNHAELQEQINLLKKDLARSNSVSERRILMSLGRIVDKWLNEPDFLNQGSDLDFESDAHIPPFKNFLCPLTKEVMKNPVVLESSQTYERTAIENWFDRCIADGRDPTCPVTGQILKSLEQSPNIGLAGAIEEWVSMNVGIQIKSAVQCFSEHSPPSLECIERSLDNIYTISEEHPSSRYRIRNADIVSLIIKMLKNLSKIIGSHLRSKALMSLLSMAKDEESKQKMLEEGMTRLAIHSLIGSSENEREYAVKLLLELSSEEAYCAKIASEKGALVLLSSMAGNLEHPALSNLAEEALKRMEKVEVNVQHLAAAGRFEPLLSRLCEGSDSVRMDMASIVGRMTLTNSGKEQIARQGAKILVDMLSKPEGRTPSLEALYNLSALDDNATILVDFAMLPALTEILFKSQDAPPDLKELAASTIANVVSTPGHWELASADKEGNPMQSESIVYSLLRLLSLSSPKCQAAILQTLYGIVSSPQASEAVAAHIKSGKGITIIVPFLEHPEVDHRLYALRLTRILAERLGQVLANELRPSNKISLLKDKLLDNQCTDEEKSEAACILANLPLSDDEVKTILETSLIRWTVTALKEYRRSSGGRNSRPTSIMVEGLLGLLLHFARSPDPTILSVVQEHRLMTIFREQLRFPSQPRLKQRAAFGLKYLSESRTALVAARNSEPHPPQGFCSSLIFMCGRPPMVPPTCPIHIASCDEYSQFCLLKGNCIKPLVDLLIDEDTNVQIAAVEALSSLLSQSSYCLNGAIDELEQLGVIDAVITLFTGVRPGELQEKAIWMVERVLRVESHTQQYSVNQTLVRALVEAFKHGNANTKRHAQDALTNLKQISGVSGKNSSQSRTRR
;
A
#
# COMPACT_ATOMS: atom_id res chain seq x y z
N MET A 1 -21.74 -60.68 61.16
CA MET A 1 -22.01 -59.38 60.50
C MET A 1 -20.84 -59.10 59.59
N THR A 2 -21.10 -59.19 58.29
CA THR A 2 -20.15 -59.27 57.18
C THR A 2 -19.64 -57.90 56.78
N SER A 3 -18.32 -57.78 56.66
CA SER A 3 -17.58 -56.62 56.14
C SER A 3 -17.95 -56.33 54.67
N ASN A 4 -18.51 -55.16 54.40
CA ASN A 4 -18.65 -54.59 53.06
C ASN A 4 -17.29 -54.09 52.57
N PRO A 5 -16.86 -54.39 51.32
CA PRO A 5 -15.58 -53.91 50.80
C PRO A 5 -15.70 -52.42 50.43
N GLY A 6 -15.03 -51.58 51.22
CA GLY A 6 -14.94 -50.15 50.99
C GLY A 6 -14.05 -49.80 49.78
N PHE A 7 -14.33 -48.64 49.21
CA PHE A 7 -13.54 -47.89 48.21
C PHE A 7 -12.01 -48.05 48.36
N PRO A 8 -11.20 -47.97 47.27
CA PRO A 8 -9.74 -47.90 47.34
C PRO A 8 -9.27 -46.52 47.80
N ALA A 9 -9.79 -46.04 48.93
CA ALA A 9 -9.36 -44.80 49.57
C ALA A 9 -7.87 -44.82 49.94
N PRO A 10 -7.26 -45.91 50.47
CA PRO A 10 -5.86 -45.88 50.86
C PRO A 10 -4.90 -45.90 49.66
N GLU A 11 -5.23 -46.60 48.57
CA GLU A 11 -4.38 -46.65 47.37
C GLU A 11 -4.40 -45.32 46.62
N VAL A 12 -5.56 -44.69 46.47
CA VAL A 12 -5.69 -43.38 45.81
C VAL A 12 -4.95 -42.29 46.61
N GLU A 13 -5.09 -42.31 47.94
CA GLU A 13 -4.35 -41.39 48.80
C GLU A 13 -2.83 -41.62 48.73
N SER A 14 -2.39 -42.89 48.68
CA SER A 14 -0.99 -43.26 48.49
C SER A 14 -0.44 -42.77 47.14
N ILE A 15 -1.21 -42.88 46.06
CA ILE A 15 -0.85 -42.37 44.73
C ILE A 15 -0.71 -40.84 44.77
N HIS A 16 -1.68 -40.11 45.32
CA HIS A 16 -1.60 -38.66 45.40
C HIS A 16 -0.41 -38.19 46.22
N ARG A 17 -0.13 -38.86 47.35
CA ARG A 17 1.04 -38.56 48.18
C ARG A 17 2.34 -38.80 47.42
N SER A 18 2.48 -39.94 46.75
CA SER A 18 3.67 -40.27 45.96
C SER A 18 3.87 -39.31 44.79
N LEU A 19 2.81 -38.99 44.04
CA LEU A 19 2.87 -38.02 42.94
C LEU A 19 3.22 -36.61 43.44
N SER A 20 2.66 -36.16 44.57
CA SER A 20 3.06 -34.86 45.15
C SER A 20 4.54 -34.80 45.54
N ALA A 21 5.12 -35.92 45.99
CA ALA A 21 6.54 -36.01 46.34
C ALA A 21 7.47 -36.12 45.13
N ILE A 22 6.96 -36.59 43.98
CA ILE A 22 7.70 -36.78 42.73
C ILE A 22 7.58 -35.56 41.80
N CYS A 23 6.40 -34.94 41.72
CA CYS A 23 6.06 -33.79 40.88
C CYS A 23 6.55 -32.45 41.47
N VAL A 24 7.80 -32.41 41.93
CA VAL A 24 8.46 -31.20 42.43
C VAL A 24 9.02 -30.40 41.23
N SER A 25 9.35 -29.11 41.43
CA SER A 25 9.97 -28.25 40.41
C SER A 25 11.20 -28.91 39.79
N ASP A 26 11.40 -28.74 38.48
CA ASP A 26 12.52 -29.34 37.73
C ASP A 26 13.90 -28.88 38.24
N ALA A 27 13.93 -27.78 39.01
CA ALA A 27 15.10 -27.28 39.73
C ALA A 27 15.62 -28.23 40.83
N PHE A 28 14.81 -29.18 41.31
CA PHE A 28 15.20 -30.14 42.36
C PHE A 28 15.96 -31.37 41.83
N TYR A 29 15.95 -31.62 40.53
CA TYR A 29 16.67 -32.74 39.93
C TYR A 29 17.82 -32.21 39.07
N SER A 30 19.06 -32.55 39.44
CA SER A 30 20.27 -32.18 38.68
C SER A 30 20.54 -33.10 37.47
N TRP A 31 19.85 -34.24 37.38
CA TRP A 31 20.07 -35.30 36.39
C TRP A 31 18.88 -35.45 35.42
N GLU A 32 19.12 -35.90 34.19
CA GLU A 32 18.10 -35.98 33.14
C GLU A 32 17.06 -37.09 33.39
N ASN A 33 17.49 -38.29 33.80
CA ASN A 33 16.60 -39.44 34.06
C ASN A 33 15.48 -39.16 35.08
N PRO A 34 15.76 -38.58 36.27
CA PRO A 34 14.71 -38.23 37.22
C PRO A 34 13.79 -37.09 36.72
N ARG A 35 14.28 -36.15 35.90
CA ARG A 35 13.43 -35.13 35.26
C ARG A 35 12.45 -35.76 34.25
N ARG A 36 12.93 -36.66 33.40
CA ARG A 36 12.08 -37.39 32.43
C ARG A 36 11.01 -38.20 33.15
N PHE A 37 11.37 -38.92 34.20
CA PHE A 37 10.41 -39.65 35.02
C PHE A 37 9.38 -38.73 35.69
N SER A 38 9.82 -37.60 36.26
CA SER A 38 8.92 -36.60 36.86
C SER A 38 7.95 -36.01 35.81
N GLY A 39 8.40 -35.81 34.58
CA GLY A 39 7.54 -35.41 33.46
C GLY A 39 6.40 -36.41 33.19
N TYR A 40 6.71 -37.72 33.17
CA TYR A 40 5.68 -38.76 33.08
C TYR A 40 4.75 -38.76 34.30
N ALA A 41 5.30 -38.59 35.51
CA ALA A 41 4.51 -38.54 36.75
C ALA A 41 3.54 -37.34 36.79
N LYS A 42 3.95 -36.16 36.31
CA LYS A 42 3.07 -34.97 36.20
C LYS A 42 1.89 -35.22 35.27
N ARG A 43 2.13 -35.86 34.12
CA ARG A 43 1.07 -36.26 33.17
C ARG A 43 0.17 -37.34 33.76
N LEU A 44 0.74 -38.32 34.45
CA LEU A 44 -0.01 -39.34 35.19
C LEU A 44 -0.92 -38.70 36.24
N GLN A 45 -0.45 -37.68 36.96
CA GLN A 45 -1.24 -36.95 37.95
C GLN A 45 -2.45 -36.26 37.33
N LEU A 46 -2.30 -35.60 36.18
CA LEU A 46 -3.40 -34.96 35.46
C LEU A 46 -4.45 -35.99 35.02
N VAL A 47 -3.99 -37.11 34.49
CA VAL A 47 -4.85 -38.19 33.99
C VAL A 47 -5.60 -38.88 35.13
N LEU A 48 -4.92 -39.20 36.23
CA LEU A 48 -5.55 -39.82 37.40
C LEU A 48 -6.51 -38.86 38.13
N ASN A 49 -6.18 -37.56 38.20
CA ASN A 49 -7.10 -36.55 38.74
C ASN A 49 -8.40 -36.45 37.93
N GLN A 50 -8.34 -36.65 36.61
CA GLN A 50 -9.52 -36.68 35.74
C GLN A 50 -10.29 -37.99 35.87
N PHE A 51 -9.57 -39.12 36.00
CA PHE A 51 -10.14 -40.45 36.19
C PHE A 51 -10.88 -40.61 37.53
N LEU A 52 -10.35 -40.02 38.61
CA LEU A 52 -10.85 -40.18 39.98
C LEU A 52 -11.89 -39.10 40.40
N ARG A 53 -12.23 -38.16 39.51
CA ARG A 53 -13.20 -37.08 39.79
C ARG A 53 -14.67 -37.50 39.95
N PRO A 54 -15.20 -38.53 39.26
CA PRO A 54 -16.55 -39.02 39.51
C PRO A 54 -16.58 -40.10 40.60
N ALA A 55 -17.32 -39.88 41.69
CA ALA A 55 -17.89 -40.96 42.49
C ALA A 55 -19.32 -41.21 41.95
N PRO A 56 -19.80 -42.45 41.69
CA PRO A 56 -19.84 -43.55 42.68
C PRO A 56 -19.69 -45.01 42.12
N GLY A 57 -19.53 -46.00 43.02
CA GLY A 57 -19.81 -47.43 42.75
C GLY A 57 -18.61 -48.32 42.33
N ASN A 58 -18.59 -49.58 42.81
CA ASN A 58 -17.54 -50.60 42.64
C ASN A 58 -16.71 -50.48 41.35
N CYS A 59 -15.47 -50.00 41.46
CA CYS A 59 -14.49 -50.07 40.37
C CYS A 59 -14.27 -51.55 39.97
N PRO A 60 -14.18 -51.87 38.66
CA PRO A 60 -13.85 -53.22 38.20
C PRO A 60 -12.57 -53.75 38.87
N PRO A 61 -12.45 -55.07 39.11
CA PRO A 61 -11.24 -55.66 39.70
C PRO A 61 -9.95 -55.31 38.94
N SER A 62 -10.04 -55.12 37.61
CA SER A 62 -8.93 -54.66 36.77
C SER A 62 -8.44 -53.25 37.14
N VAL A 63 -9.36 -52.33 37.44
CA VAL A 63 -9.06 -50.96 37.90
C VAL A 63 -8.45 -50.98 39.30
N GLN A 64 -9.00 -51.78 40.22
CA GLN A 64 -8.42 -51.93 41.56
C GLN A 64 -7.00 -52.50 41.53
N THR A 65 -6.76 -53.50 40.67
CA THR A 65 -5.43 -54.09 40.47
C THR A 65 -4.47 -53.07 39.87
N ALA A 66 -4.90 -52.29 38.87
CA ALA A 66 -4.08 -51.25 38.26
C ALA A 66 -3.72 -50.14 39.25
N LEU A 67 -4.68 -49.64 40.04
CA LEU A 67 -4.43 -48.61 41.06
C LEU A 67 -3.47 -49.12 42.14
N LYS A 68 -3.62 -50.36 42.60
CA LYS A 68 -2.69 -50.96 43.57
C LYS A 68 -1.27 -51.11 43.01
N GLY A 69 -1.15 -51.51 41.75
CA GLY A 69 0.13 -51.59 41.03
C GLY A 69 0.80 -50.22 40.88
N ILE A 70 0.05 -49.21 40.42
CA ILE A 70 0.52 -47.82 40.31
C ILE A 70 0.98 -47.29 41.68
N ALA A 71 0.20 -47.51 42.73
CA ALA A 71 0.57 -47.09 44.08
C ALA A 71 1.90 -47.72 44.54
N GLY A 72 2.06 -49.02 44.34
CA GLY A 72 3.26 -49.76 44.74
C GLY A 72 4.51 -49.32 43.97
N ASP A 73 4.41 -49.16 42.65
CA ASP A 73 5.57 -48.79 41.85
C ASP A 73 5.91 -47.29 41.98
N LEU A 74 4.94 -46.40 42.18
CA LEU A 74 5.22 -45.00 42.50
C LEU A 74 5.92 -44.83 43.86
N LEU A 75 5.62 -45.66 44.84
CA LEU A 75 6.35 -45.66 46.12
C LEU A 75 7.83 -46.02 45.92
N LYS A 76 8.11 -47.10 45.17
CA LYS A 76 9.48 -47.49 44.81
C LYS A 76 10.17 -46.43 43.94
N SER A 77 9.44 -45.76 43.05
CA SER A 77 9.97 -44.64 42.28
C SER A 77 10.37 -43.49 43.18
N ASN A 78 9.57 -43.16 44.20
CA ASN A 78 9.91 -42.11 45.15
C ASN A 78 11.15 -42.46 45.99
N GLU A 79 11.32 -43.74 46.37
CA GLU A 79 12.55 -44.24 47.02
C GLU A 79 13.77 -44.16 46.10
N THR A 80 13.61 -44.48 44.82
CA THR A 80 14.71 -44.36 43.84
C THR A 80 15.07 -42.90 43.58
N LEU A 81 14.07 -42.02 43.50
CA LEU A 81 14.24 -40.58 43.31
C LEU A 81 14.78 -39.84 44.54
N SER A 82 14.56 -40.36 45.75
CA SER A 82 15.19 -39.79 46.95
C SER A 82 16.70 -39.97 46.93
N VAL A 83 17.23 -41.03 46.30
CA VAL A 83 18.69 -41.18 46.08
C VAL A 83 19.26 -40.03 45.26
N TYR A 84 18.56 -39.59 44.21
CA TYR A 84 18.96 -38.46 43.38
C TYR A 84 18.87 -37.09 44.09
N ARG A 85 18.10 -36.99 45.19
CA ARG A 85 17.87 -35.74 45.95
C ARG A 85 18.75 -35.63 47.18
N ASP A 86 18.85 -36.71 47.94
CA ASP A 86 19.34 -36.70 49.32
C ASP A 86 20.80 -37.17 49.44
N ARG A 87 21.32 -37.85 48.40
CA ARG A 87 22.71 -38.34 48.37
C ARG A 87 23.62 -37.38 47.60
N SER A 88 24.92 -37.47 47.87
CA SER A 88 25.95 -36.77 47.09
C SER A 88 25.86 -37.12 45.61
N LYS A 89 26.16 -36.14 44.76
CA LYS A 89 26.17 -36.35 43.31
C LYS A 89 27.16 -37.43 42.88
N ILE A 90 28.27 -37.60 43.62
CA ILE A 90 29.25 -38.67 43.38
C ILE A 90 28.65 -40.05 43.69
N TYR A 91 27.83 -40.17 44.75
CA TYR A 91 27.12 -41.42 45.05
C TYR A 91 26.17 -41.81 43.90
N VAL A 92 25.46 -40.83 43.33
CA VAL A 92 24.60 -41.05 42.15
C VAL A 92 25.42 -41.56 40.96
N LEU A 93 26.62 -41.02 40.72
CA LEU A 93 27.53 -41.47 39.66
C LEU A 93 28.08 -42.89 39.89
N ILE A 94 28.38 -43.27 41.14
CA ILE A 94 28.82 -44.63 41.48
C ILE A 94 27.71 -45.66 41.20
N HIS A 95 26.44 -45.24 41.30
CA HIS A 95 25.29 -46.12 41.13
C HIS A 95 24.44 -45.79 39.89
N CYS A 96 24.97 -45.05 38.92
CA CYS A 96 24.17 -44.49 37.82
C CYS A 96 23.51 -45.56 36.93
N GLU A 97 24.22 -46.66 36.65
CA GLU A 97 23.67 -47.79 35.88
C GLU A 97 22.52 -48.48 36.60
N ALA A 98 22.70 -48.76 37.90
CA ALA A 98 21.68 -49.42 38.71
C ALA A 98 20.44 -48.55 38.93
N LEU A 99 20.64 -47.25 39.19
CA LEU A 99 19.55 -46.29 39.36
C LEU A 99 18.79 -46.05 38.05
N CYS A 100 19.49 -45.96 36.92
CA CYS A 100 18.87 -45.82 35.61
C CYS A 100 18.04 -47.06 35.26
N ALA A 101 18.58 -48.27 35.46
CA ALA A 101 17.87 -49.52 35.25
C ALA A 101 16.61 -49.62 36.13
N ALA A 102 16.71 -49.30 37.42
CA ALA A 102 15.57 -49.30 38.33
C ALA A 102 14.48 -48.31 37.90
N LEU A 103 14.85 -47.08 37.51
CA LEU A 103 13.89 -46.06 37.06
C LEU A 103 13.26 -46.44 35.71
N GLN A 104 14.01 -47.08 34.82
CA GLN A 104 13.54 -47.61 33.54
C GLN A 104 12.50 -48.72 33.75
N GLU A 105 12.79 -49.69 34.61
CA GLU A 105 11.87 -50.77 34.97
C GLU A 105 10.58 -50.22 35.58
N LEU A 106 10.68 -49.25 36.50
CA LEU A 106 9.52 -48.61 37.12
C LEU A 106 8.69 -47.80 36.13
N THR A 107 9.33 -47.12 35.16
CA THR A 107 8.63 -46.38 34.10
C THR A 107 7.79 -47.34 33.25
N ILE A 108 8.39 -48.46 32.83
CA ILE A 108 7.71 -49.48 32.04
C ILE A 108 6.57 -50.12 32.86
N ALA A 109 6.81 -50.41 34.14
CA ALA A 109 5.82 -51.02 35.03
C ALA A 109 4.57 -50.13 35.21
N VAL A 110 4.76 -48.83 35.49
CA VAL A 110 3.66 -47.86 35.58
C VAL A 110 2.92 -47.73 34.24
N GLY A 111 3.65 -47.70 33.12
CA GLY A 111 3.05 -47.78 31.78
C GLY A 111 2.23 -49.05 31.56
N GLY A 112 2.69 -50.19 32.10
CA GLY A 112 1.99 -51.48 32.15
C GLY A 112 0.64 -51.38 32.86
N TRP A 113 0.62 -50.82 34.07
CA TRP A 113 -0.60 -50.64 34.85
C TRP A 113 -1.60 -49.68 34.19
N LEU A 114 -1.13 -48.61 33.53
CA LEU A 114 -1.98 -47.68 32.76
C LEU A 114 -2.74 -48.38 31.63
N ALA A 115 -2.15 -49.38 30.97
CA ALA A 115 -2.85 -50.13 29.92
C ALA A 115 -4.04 -50.93 30.45
N LEU A 116 -4.03 -51.31 31.73
CA LEU A 116 -5.16 -51.99 32.36
C LEU A 116 -6.32 -51.01 32.63
N LEU A 117 -6.04 -49.71 32.78
CA LEU A 117 -7.06 -48.65 32.94
C LEU A 117 -7.76 -48.30 31.61
N ASP A 118 -7.11 -48.49 30.46
CA ASP A 118 -7.69 -48.25 29.12
C ASP A 118 -8.98 -49.05 28.90
N SER A 119 -9.03 -50.30 29.41
CA SER A 119 -10.18 -51.20 29.27
C SER A 119 -11.43 -50.77 30.07
N ALA A 120 -11.30 -49.84 31.02
CA ALA A 120 -12.37 -49.44 31.94
C ALA A 120 -13.09 -48.13 31.56
N LEU A 121 -12.69 -47.46 30.46
CA LEU A 121 -13.15 -46.11 30.09
C LEU A 121 -13.93 -46.09 28.77
N LEU A 122 -15.07 -46.80 28.72
CA LEU A 122 -15.94 -46.79 27.53
C LEU A 122 -16.60 -45.42 27.29
N ASP A 123 -16.85 -44.63 28.34
CA ASP A 123 -17.70 -43.44 28.29
C ASP A 123 -16.94 -42.10 28.10
N ASN A 124 -15.60 -42.12 28.02
CA ASN A 124 -14.80 -40.91 27.81
C ASN A 124 -13.63 -41.16 26.83
N PRO A 125 -13.87 -41.02 25.50
CA PRO A 125 -12.88 -41.36 24.48
C PRO A 125 -11.61 -40.49 24.56
N ASP A 126 -11.73 -39.24 25.02
CA ASP A 126 -10.58 -38.33 25.16
C ASP A 126 -9.66 -38.73 26.31
N LEU A 127 -10.23 -39.08 27.47
CA LEU A 127 -9.43 -39.55 28.61
C LEU A 127 -8.81 -40.92 28.32
N ARG A 128 -9.55 -41.79 27.64
CA ARG A 128 -9.07 -43.10 27.20
C ARG A 128 -7.86 -42.97 26.27
N LYS A 129 -7.94 -42.09 25.27
CA LYS A 129 -6.80 -41.79 24.37
C LYS A 129 -5.58 -41.29 25.15
N LYS A 130 -5.77 -40.34 26.09
CA LYS A 130 -4.67 -39.83 26.94
C LYS A 130 -3.99 -40.92 27.78
N ILE A 131 -4.74 -41.86 28.33
CA ILE A 131 -4.20 -43.01 29.08
C ILE A 131 -3.43 -43.96 28.17
N SER A 132 -4.01 -44.28 27.00
CA SER A 132 -3.39 -45.18 26.02
C SER A 132 -2.07 -44.60 25.48
N ASP A 133 -2.06 -43.32 25.13
CA ASP A 133 -0.87 -42.59 24.67
C ASP A 133 0.21 -42.56 25.77
N LEU A 134 -0.15 -42.18 27.00
CA LEU A 134 0.80 -42.16 28.13
C LEU A 134 1.34 -43.56 28.46
N SER A 135 0.49 -44.59 28.42
CA SER A 135 0.90 -45.99 28.62
C SER A 135 1.93 -46.42 27.56
N LYS A 136 1.66 -46.11 26.29
CA LYS A 136 2.55 -46.44 25.17
C LYS A 136 3.89 -45.71 25.31
N GLU A 137 3.85 -44.41 25.60
CA GLU A 137 5.06 -43.61 25.78
C GLU A 137 5.91 -44.10 26.96
N MET A 138 5.31 -44.43 28.11
CA MET A 138 6.06 -44.93 29.27
C MET A 138 6.65 -46.32 29.01
N LYS A 139 5.96 -47.19 28.27
CA LYS A 139 6.50 -48.50 27.86
C LYS A 139 7.63 -48.39 26.84
N GLN A 140 7.59 -47.36 26.00
CA GLN A 140 8.60 -47.08 24.97
C GLN A 140 9.66 -46.07 25.44
N ALA A 141 9.61 -45.63 26.70
CA ALA A 141 10.58 -44.71 27.26
C ALA A 141 11.97 -45.38 27.25
N HIS A 142 13.00 -44.62 26.91
CA HIS A 142 14.40 -45.06 26.97
C HIS A 142 15.16 -44.10 27.88
N LEU A 143 15.25 -44.45 29.16
CA LEU A 143 16.16 -43.84 30.12
C LEU A 143 17.53 -44.48 29.91
N ARG A 144 18.56 -43.64 29.77
CA ARG A 144 19.93 -44.08 29.55
C ARG A 144 20.89 -43.31 30.44
N VAL A 145 21.96 -43.96 30.84
CA VAL A 145 23.11 -43.28 31.44
C VAL A 145 23.80 -42.48 30.34
N SER A 146 24.12 -41.22 30.58
CA SER A 146 24.83 -40.41 29.58
C SER A 146 26.25 -40.96 29.34
N GLU A 147 26.83 -40.73 28.17
CA GLU A 147 28.20 -41.18 27.88
C GLU A 147 29.22 -40.63 28.88
N ASN A 148 29.00 -39.41 29.38
CA ASN A 148 29.83 -38.80 30.43
C ASN A 148 29.65 -39.49 31.79
N GLU A 149 28.41 -39.79 32.20
CA GLU A 149 28.14 -40.55 33.44
C GLU A 149 28.76 -41.94 33.38
N ALA A 150 28.59 -42.66 32.26
CA ALA A 150 29.15 -44.00 32.06
C ALA A 150 30.68 -43.99 32.07
N ARG A 151 31.30 -42.99 31.42
CA ARG A 151 32.76 -42.79 31.45
C ARG A 151 33.26 -42.57 32.88
N VAL A 152 32.61 -41.68 33.64
CA VAL A 152 32.99 -41.41 35.04
C VAL A 152 32.77 -42.62 35.92
N PHE A 153 31.66 -43.34 35.76
CA PHE A 153 31.39 -44.59 36.46
C PHE A 153 32.49 -45.63 36.23
N CYS A 154 32.88 -45.88 34.96
CA CYS A 154 34.00 -46.77 34.62
C CYS A 154 35.32 -46.31 35.24
N THR A 155 35.59 -45.01 35.23
CA THR A 155 36.80 -44.42 35.81
C THR A 155 36.83 -44.60 37.33
N LEU A 156 35.74 -44.29 38.03
CA LEU A 156 35.61 -44.49 39.48
C LEU A 156 35.71 -45.98 39.84
N GLN A 157 35.12 -46.87 39.06
CA GLN A 157 35.20 -48.31 39.30
C GLN A 157 36.63 -48.85 39.17
N LYS A 158 37.39 -48.38 38.16
CA LYS A 158 38.82 -48.69 37.99
C LYS A 158 39.66 -48.16 39.15
N GLU A 159 39.39 -46.95 39.62
CA GLU A 159 40.05 -46.39 40.82
C GLU A 159 39.77 -47.24 42.07
N GLY A 160 38.56 -47.76 42.22
CA GLY A 160 38.17 -48.69 43.30
C GLY A 160 38.91 -50.03 43.28
N GLN A 161 39.55 -50.42 42.17
CA GLN A 161 40.31 -51.67 42.06
C GLN A 161 41.75 -51.55 42.62
N GLY A 162 42.26 -50.33 42.80
CA GLY A 162 43.52 -50.05 43.50
C GLY A 162 44.79 -50.26 42.66
N GLY A 163 45.23 -49.20 41.97
CA GLY A 163 46.52 -49.12 41.28
C GLY A 163 47.25 -47.79 41.57
N GLN A 164 48.56 -47.71 41.29
CA GLN A 164 49.28 -46.42 41.32
C GLN A 164 48.93 -45.60 40.07
N THR A 165 48.27 -44.46 40.26
CA THR A 165 47.89 -43.52 39.18
C THR A 165 48.93 -42.41 39.04
N THR A 166 49.29 -42.03 37.81
CA THR A 166 50.17 -40.87 37.54
C THR A 166 49.44 -39.55 37.79
N LYS A 167 50.18 -38.43 37.95
CA LYS A 167 49.60 -37.09 38.16
C LYS A 167 48.62 -36.71 37.03
N ALA A 168 48.94 -37.03 35.78
CA ALA A 168 48.06 -36.79 34.63
C ALA A 168 46.74 -37.57 34.69
N VAL A 169 46.77 -38.83 35.16
CA VAL A 169 45.56 -39.64 35.34
C VAL A 169 44.71 -39.09 36.48
N GLN A 170 45.33 -38.62 37.57
CA GLN A 170 44.63 -37.94 38.67
C GLN A 170 43.95 -36.65 38.22
N SER A 171 44.62 -35.82 37.40
CA SER A 171 44.02 -34.63 36.78
C SER A 171 42.82 -34.99 35.90
N ALA A 172 42.93 -36.04 35.07
CA ALA A 172 41.85 -36.49 34.20
C ALA A 172 40.63 -36.97 35.00
N ILE A 173 40.84 -37.72 36.09
CA ILE A 173 39.76 -38.18 36.98
C ILE A 173 39.01 -36.99 37.59
N ILE A 174 39.74 -35.97 38.07
CA ILE A 174 39.14 -34.78 38.66
C ILE A 174 38.40 -33.95 37.62
N MET A 175 38.95 -33.78 36.42
CA MET A 175 38.27 -33.08 35.32
C MET A 175 37.01 -33.80 34.86
N ASP A 176 37.06 -35.11 34.68
CA ASP A 176 35.90 -35.91 34.30
C ASP A 176 34.81 -35.87 35.38
N LEU A 177 35.21 -35.92 36.66
CA LEU A 177 34.30 -35.78 37.79
C LEU A 177 33.69 -34.38 37.87
N ALA A 178 34.49 -33.30 37.78
CA ALA A 178 34.02 -31.93 37.81
C ALA A 178 33.03 -31.64 36.66
N ARG A 179 33.36 -32.11 35.44
CA ARG A 179 32.49 -32.00 34.26
C ARG A 179 31.16 -32.73 34.45
N ALA A 180 31.16 -33.93 35.03
CA ALA A 180 29.92 -34.67 35.31
C ALA A 180 29.08 -34.07 36.45
N LEU A 181 29.73 -33.38 37.40
CA LEU A 181 29.07 -32.73 38.53
C LEU A 181 28.57 -31.31 38.24
N GLY A 182 29.03 -30.72 37.13
CA GLY A 182 28.77 -29.32 36.74
C GLY A 182 29.57 -28.30 37.54
N ILE A 183 30.71 -28.70 38.11
CA ILE A 183 31.57 -27.86 38.96
C ILE A 183 32.69 -27.27 38.09
N GLY A 184 33.03 -25.99 38.31
CA GLY A 184 34.18 -25.34 37.67
C GLY A 184 35.50 -26.04 38.03
N PHE A 185 36.45 -26.12 37.08
CA PHE A 185 37.72 -26.85 37.25
C PHE A 185 38.61 -26.27 38.37
N ASP A 186 38.38 -25.01 38.73
CA ASP A 186 39.04 -24.21 39.76
C ASP A 186 38.33 -24.24 41.13
N ASN A 187 37.10 -24.77 41.19
CA ASN A 187 36.32 -24.82 42.44
C ASN A 187 36.59 -26.10 43.24
N HIS A 188 37.82 -26.24 43.72
CA HIS A 188 38.24 -27.37 44.56
C HIS A 188 37.48 -27.47 45.89
N ALA A 189 36.93 -26.34 46.38
CA ALA A 189 36.13 -26.30 47.62
C ALA A 189 34.80 -27.04 47.46
N GLU A 190 34.07 -26.81 46.37
CA GLU A 190 32.79 -27.49 46.10
C GLU A 190 33.01 -28.99 45.80
N LEU A 191 34.11 -29.34 45.15
CA LEU A 191 34.48 -30.74 44.94
C LEU A 191 34.80 -31.45 46.27
N GLN A 192 35.53 -30.78 47.16
CA GLN A 192 35.81 -31.30 48.51
C GLN A 192 34.53 -31.44 49.34
N GLU A 193 33.58 -30.52 49.19
CA GLU A 193 32.25 -30.63 49.81
C GLU A 193 31.50 -31.88 49.31
N GLN A 194 31.51 -32.16 48.01
CA GLN A 194 30.89 -33.37 47.46
C GLN A 194 31.56 -34.66 47.97
N ILE A 195 32.88 -34.67 48.15
CA ILE A 195 33.60 -35.82 48.74
C ILE A 195 33.24 -35.99 50.23
N ASN A 196 33.06 -34.90 50.97
CA ASN A 196 32.60 -34.95 52.37
C ASN A 196 31.16 -35.46 52.47
N LEU A 197 30.27 -35.08 51.54
CA LEU A 197 28.92 -35.62 51.45
C LEU A 197 28.95 -37.12 51.10
N LEU A 198 29.81 -37.54 50.16
CA LEU A 198 30.01 -38.96 49.84
C LEU A 198 30.50 -39.74 51.06
N LYS A 199 31.42 -39.18 51.86
CA LYS A 199 31.89 -39.78 53.11
C LYS A 199 30.74 -40.00 54.10
N LYS A 200 29.81 -39.05 54.18
CA LYS A 200 28.60 -39.16 55.01
C LYS A 200 27.65 -40.25 54.48
N ASP A 201 27.47 -40.33 53.17
CA ASP A 201 26.63 -41.35 52.52
C ASP A 201 27.15 -42.77 52.74
N LEU A 202 28.47 -42.92 52.67
CA LEU A 202 29.16 -44.22 52.78
C LEU A 202 29.51 -44.61 54.22
N ALA A 203 29.20 -43.80 55.22
CA ALA A 203 29.55 -44.04 56.63
C ALA A 203 29.03 -45.38 57.18
N ARG A 204 27.95 -45.92 56.60
CA ARG A 204 27.34 -47.21 56.95
C ARG A 204 27.44 -48.26 55.83
N SER A 205 28.10 -47.97 54.71
CA SER A 205 28.25 -48.91 53.60
C SER A 205 29.31 -49.97 53.91
N ASN A 206 29.02 -51.24 53.60
CA ASN A 206 29.96 -52.36 53.71
C ASN A 206 30.71 -52.65 52.40
N SER A 207 30.47 -51.86 51.35
CA SER A 207 31.08 -52.05 50.03
C SER A 207 32.56 -51.67 50.05
N VAL A 208 33.42 -52.66 49.79
CA VAL A 208 34.88 -52.46 49.77
C VAL A 208 35.29 -51.56 48.61
N SER A 209 34.62 -51.64 47.45
CA SER A 209 34.89 -50.80 46.28
C SER A 209 34.55 -49.34 46.55
N GLU A 210 33.38 -49.03 47.12
CA GLU A 210 32.96 -47.66 47.47
C GLU A 210 33.93 -46.99 48.45
N ARG A 211 34.38 -47.73 49.47
CA ARG A 211 35.38 -47.23 50.43
C ARG A 211 36.72 -46.94 49.76
N ARG A 212 37.16 -47.78 48.82
CA ARG A 212 38.40 -47.54 48.05
C ARG A 212 38.28 -46.33 47.14
N ILE A 213 37.12 -46.12 46.50
CA ILE A 213 36.85 -44.93 45.69
C ILE A 213 36.94 -43.67 46.55
N LEU A 214 36.26 -43.65 47.70
CA LEU A 214 36.33 -42.52 48.64
C LEU A 214 37.76 -42.23 49.11
N MET A 215 38.53 -43.27 49.45
CA MET A 215 39.93 -43.12 49.86
C MET A 215 40.86 -42.70 48.71
N SER A 216 40.56 -43.07 47.47
CA SER A 216 41.32 -42.59 46.30
C SER A 216 41.03 -41.12 46.04
N LEU A 217 39.75 -40.75 45.93
CA LEU A 217 39.34 -39.36 45.71
C LEU A 217 39.81 -38.42 46.81
N GLY A 218 39.69 -38.82 48.08
CA GLY A 218 40.21 -38.04 49.21
C GLY A 218 41.72 -37.82 49.11
N ARG A 219 42.51 -38.87 48.82
CA ARG A 219 43.97 -38.72 48.62
C ARG A 219 44.33 -37.85 47.42
N ILE A 220 43.55 -37.89 46.35
CA ILE A 220 43.79 -37.06 45.16
C ILE A 220 43.52 -35.60 45.51
N VAL A 221 42.36 -35.28 46.09
CA VAL A 221 42.02 -33.88 46.41
C VAL A 221 42.89 -33.31 47.53
N ASP A 222 43.22 -34.09 48.56
CA ASP A 222 44.15 -33.64 49.61
C ASP A 222 45.55 -33.30 49.06
N LYS A 223 46.02 -33.99 48.01
CA LYS A 223 47.28 -33.62 47.34
C LYS A 223 47.19 -32.31 46.59
N TRP A 224 46.02 -31.97 46.04
CA TRP A 224 45.79 -30.76 45.26
C TRP A 224 45.53 -29.54 46.15
N LEU A 225 44.88 -29.74 47.31
CA LEU A 225 44.70 -28.69 48.33
C LEU A 225 46.02 -28.30 49.03
N ASN A 226 47.05 -29.16 48.95
CA ASN A 226 48.35 -28.95 49.58
C ASN A 226 49.47 -28.55 48.60
N GLU A 227 49.18 -28.32 47.30
CA GLU A 227 50.14 -27.68 46.39
C GLU A 227 50.14 -26.16 46.65
N PRO A 228 51.31 -25.50 46.79
CA PRO A 228 51.36 -24.05 46.93
C PRO A 228 50.81 -23.40 45.66
N ASP A 229 49.90 -22.45 45.85
CA ASP A 229 49.38 -21.54 44.83
C ASP A 229 50.51 -20.95 43.98
N PHE A 230 50.72 -21.51 42.79
CA PHE A 230 51.54 -20.87 41.75
C PHE A 230 50.81 -19.67 41.11
N LEU A 231 49.61 -19.32 41.59
CA LEU A 231 48.76 -18.25 41.07
C LEU A 231 49.03 -16.86 41.69
N ASN A 232 50.01 -16.69 42.58
CA ASN A 232 50.24 -15.40 43.25
C ASN A 232 51.71 -14.90 43.33
N GLN A 233 52.58 -15.32 42.42
CA GLN A 233 53.82 -14.58 42.12
C GLN A 233 53.89 -14.24 40.64
N GLY A 234 53.31 -13.09 40.32
CA GLY A 234 53.33 -12.46 39.01
C GLY A 234 52.84 -11.01 39.06
N SER A 235 53.03 -10.33 40.19
CA SER A 235 53.14 -8.87 40.22
C SER A 235 54.62 -8.55 40.00
N ASP A 236 54.91 -7.76 38.96
CA ASP A 236 56.23 -7.29 38.50
C ASP A 236 57.02 -8.22 37.56
N LEU A 237 56.37 -8.69 36.49
CA LEU A 237 57.04 -8.81 35.20
C LEU A 237 56.15 -8.14 34.15
N ASP A 238 56.66 -7.08 33.54
CA ASP A 238 56.06 -6.40 32.39
C ASP A 238 55.75 -7.42 31.28
N PHE A 239 54.48 -7.83 31.15
CA PHE A 239 53.99 -8.53 29.97
C PHE A 239 53.31 -7.51 29.05
N GLU A 240 54.13 -6.79 28.30
CA GLU A 240 53.72 -6.34 26.97
C GLU A 240 53.57 -7.58 26.06
N SER A 241 52.42 -7.65 25.37
CA SER A 241 52.08 -8.53 24.23
C SER A 241 52.25 -10.05 24.37
N ASP A 242 51.19 -10.77 24.76
CA ASP A 242 50.58 -11.79 23.88
C ASP A 242 49.32 -12.41 24.52
N ALA A 243 48.15 -12.16 23.92
CA ALA A 243 46.84 -12.58 24.41
C ALA A 243 46.49 -14.06 24.11
N HIS A 244 47.49 -14.92 23.88
CA HIS A 244 47.31 -16.31 23.43
C HIS A 244 48.38 -17.23 24.01
N ILE A 245 47.98 -18.33 24.65
CA ILE A 245 48.91 -19.38 25.10
C ILE A 245 49.34 -20.16 23.86
N PRO A 246 50.62 -20.15 23.45
CA PRO A 246 51.06 -20.87 22.25
C PRO A 246 50.86 -22.39 22.41
N PRO A 247 50.64 -23.12 21.30
CA PRO A 247 50.46 -24.56 21.37
C PRO A 247 51.78 -25.23 21.81
N PHE A 248 51.68 -26.15 22.76
CA PHE A 248 52.84 -26.97 23.15
C PHE A 248 53.30 -27.80 21.95
N LYS A 249 54.63 -28.01 21.79
CA LYS A 249 55.19 -28.76 20.65
C LYS A 249 54.55 -30.14 20.45
N ASN A 250 54.16 -30.79 21.55
CA ASN A 250 53.53 -32.12 21.53
C ASN A 250 52.08 -32.10 21.02
N PHE A 251 51.46 -30.92 20.90
CA PHE A 251 50.12 -30.76 20.35
C PHE A 251 50.15 -30.65 18.82
N LEU A 252 51.30 -30.35 18.24
CA LEU A 252 51.45 -30.16 16.80
C LEU A 252 51.65 -31.50 16.12
N CYS A 253 50.87 -31.75 15.07
CA CYS A 253 51.05 -32.90 14.20
C CYS A 253 52.43 -32.80 13.51
N PRO A 254 53.29 -33.81 13.58
CA PRO A 254 54.60 -33.74 12.95
C PRO A 254 54.56 -33.60 11.43
N LEU A 255 53.45 -34.03 10.78
CA LEU A 255 53.22 -33.92 9.34
C LEU A 255 52.72 -32.53 8.93
N THR A 256 51.60 -32.07 9.53
CA THR A 256 50.95 -30.81 9.12
C THR A 256 51.54 -29.58 9.81
N LYS A 257 52.24 -29.77 10.94
CA LYS A 257 52.70 -28.70 11.85
C LYS A 257 51.57 -27.88 12.48
N GLU A 258 50.33 -28.35 12.40
CA GLU A 258 49.15 -27.74 13.00
C GLU A 258 48.74 -28.49 14.28
N VAL A 259 47.97 -27.83 15.15
CA VAL A 259 47.43 -28.45 16.38
C VAL A 259 46.50 -29.62 16.00
N MET A 260 46.76 -30.79 16.57
CA MET A 260 45.98 -32.01 16.32
C MET A 260 44.57 -31.86 16.88
N LYS A 261 43.55 -32.06 16.04
CA LYS A 261 42.14 -32.14 16.43
C LYS A 261 41.76 -33.57 16.80
N ASN A 262 42.33 -34.56 16.11
CA ASN A 262 42.11 -35.98 16.37
C ASN A 262 43.45 -36.72 16.45
N PRO A 263 44.18 -36.59 17.58
CA PRO A 263 45.49 -37.18 17.73
C PRO A 263 45.40 -38.72 17.80
N VAL A 264 46.10 -39.40 16.89
CA VAL A 264 46.21 -40.87 16.82
C VAL A 264 47.67 -41.30 16.93
N VAL A 265 47.91 -42.37 17.69
CA VAL A 265 49.22 -42.96 17.93
C VAL A 265 49.42 -44.17 17.02
N LEU A 266 50.59 -44.21 16.38
CA LEU A 266 51.06 -45.36 15.59
C LEU A 266 51.83 -46.36 16.45
N GLU A 267 52.11 -47.56 15.90
CA GLU A 267 53.02 -48.56 16.50
C GLU A 267 54.39 -47.97 16.88
N SER A 268 54.87 -46.98 16.11
CA SER A 268 56.12 -46.25 16.37
C SER A 268 56.08 -45.30 17.59
N SER A 269 54.98 -45.30 18.36
CA SER A 269 54.72 -44.40 19.50
C SER A 269 54.68 -42.91 19.16
N GLN A 270 54.66 -42.55 17.87
CA GLN A 270 54.48 -41.17 17.41
C GLN A 270 53.00 -40.86 17.21
N THR A 271 52.61 -39.64 17.58
CA THR A 271 51.22 -39.15 17.46
C THR A 271 51.09 -38.21 16.27
N TYR A 272 50.02 -38.37 15.49
CA TYR A 272 49.71 -37.56 14.32
C TYR A 272 48.24 -37.16 14.33
N GLU A 273 47.88 -36.15 13.54
CA GLU A 273 46.49 -35.94 13.15
C GLU A 273 46.01 -37.11 12.28
N ARG A 274 44.83 -37.67 12.58
CA ARG A 274 44.28 -38.85 11.90
C ARG A 274 44.24 -38.70 10.39
N THR A 275 43.62 -37.64 9.90
CA THR A 275 43.46 -37.41 8.45
C THR A 275 44.80 -37.22 7.76
N ALA A 276 45.78 -36.59 8.43
CA ALA A 276 47.10 -36.36 7.88
C ALA A 276 47.89 -37.66 7.70
N ILE A 277 47.81 -38.56 8.68
CA ILE A 277 48.54 -39.83 8.63
C ILE A 277 47.86 -40.85 7.71
N GLU A 278 46.53 -40.86 7.64
CA GLU A 278 45.78 -41.64 6.64
C GLU A 278 46.18 -41.26 5.21
N ASN A 279 46.17 -39.95 4.90
CA ASN A 279 46.61 -39.45 3.59
C ASN A 279 48.08 -39.81 3.27
N TRP A 280 48.94 -39.87 4.29
CA TRP A 280 50.33 -40.28 4.12
C TRP A 280 50.42 -41.77 3.74
N PHE A 281 49.66 -42.63 4.42
CA PHE A 281 49.58 -44.05 4.08
C PHE A 281 49.07 -44.28 2.66
N ASP A 282 48.00 -43.58 2.27
CA ASP A 282 47.44 -43.67 0.92
C ASP A 282 48.47 -43.31 -0.15
N ARG A 283 49.27 -42.27 0.07
CA ARG A 283 50.37 -41.89 -0.85
C ARG A 283 51.48 -42.92 -0.89
N CYS A 284 51.90 -43.48 0.24
CA CYS A 284 52.90 -44.55 0.26
C CYS A 284 52.44 -45.76 -0.57
N ILE A 285 51.18 -46.17 -0.39
CA ILE A 285 50.58 -47.29 -1.13
C ILE A 285 50.49 -46.97 -2.63
N ALA A 286 50.06 -45.77 -3.00
CA ALA A 286 49.96 -45.33 -4.39
C ALA A 286 51.33 -45.29 -5.10
N ASP A 287 52.40 -44.93 -4.37
CA ASP A 287 53.77 -44.90 -4.87
C ASP A 287 54.45 -46.29 -4.89
N GLY A 288 53.74 -47.36 -4.50
CA GLY A 288 54.29 -48.73 -4.43
C GLY A 288 55.31 -48.93 -3.31
N ARG A 289 55.28 -48.11 -2.26
CA ARG A 289 56.18 -48.16 -1.11
C ARG A 289 55.48 -48.71 0.13
N ASP A 290 56.22 -49.42 0.97
CA ASP A 290 55.69 -49.85 2.27
C ASP A 290 55.38 -48.63 3.16
N PRO A 291 54.23 -48.59 3.86
CA PRO A 291 53.89 -47.49 4.75
C PRO A 291 54.89 -47.34 5.89
N THR A 292 55.59 -46.21 5.92
CA THR A 292 56.57 -45.88 6.97
C THR A 292 56.05 -44.79 7.90
N CYS A 293 56.47 -44.82 9.16
CA CYS A 293 56.30 -43.69 10.07
C CYS A 293 57.06 -42.46 9.53
N PRO A 294 56.38 -41.33 9.28
CA PRO A 294 56.99 -40.15 8.69
C PRO A 294 58.20 -39.58 9.45
N VAL A 295 58.18 -39.66 10.79
CA VAL A 295 59.23 -39.08 11.64
C VAL A 295 60.37 -40.07 11.89
N THR A 296 60.07 -41.35 12.12
CA THR A 296 61.10 -42.34 12.49
C THR A 296 61.64 -43.12 11.30
N GLY A 297 61.00 -43.04 10.13
CA GLY A 297 61.33 -43.84 8.94
C GLY A 297 61.06 -45.35 9.10
N GLN A 298 60.45 -45.77 10.20
CA GLN A 298 60.19 -47.17 10.50
C GLN A 298 59.06 -47.72 9.63
N ILE A 299 59.29 -48.86 8.96
CA ILE A 299 58.24 -49.61 8.25
C ILE A 299 57.22 -50.13 9.26
N LEU A 300 55.95 -49.77 9.07
CA LEU A 300 54.85 -50.14 9.96
C LEU A 300 54.33 -51.53 9.60
N LYS A 301 54.15 -52.40 10.60
CA LYS A 301 53.62 -53.76 10.40
C LYS A 301 52.09 -53.77 10.35
N SER A 302 51.47 -52.79 10.99
CA SER A 302 50.03 -52.56 11.00
C SER A 302 49.73 -51.07 10.76
N LEU A 303 48.66 -50.80 10.02
CA LEU A 303 48.12 -49.45 9.80
C LEU A 303 47.04 -49.08 10.83
N GLU A 304 46.84 -49.91 11.85
CA GLU A 304 45.90 -49.62 12.93
C GLU A 304 46.36 -48.42 13.76
N GLN A 305 45.46 -47.45 13.88
CA GLN A 305 45.68 -46.18 14.57
C GLN A 305 44.91 -46.18 15.88
N SER A 306 45.61 -46.05 17.01
CA SER A 306 44.97 -45.96 18.32
C SER A 306 44.72 -44.50 18.70
N PRO A 307 43.51 -44.09 19.13
CA PRO A 307 43.26 -42.71 19.55
C PRO A 307 44.05 -42.35 20.81
N ASN A 308 44.72 -41.19 20.80
CA ASN A 308 45.44 -40.67 21.96
C ASN A 308 44.51 -39.81 22.82
N ILE A 309 43.67 -40.46 23.60
CA ILE A 309 42.61 -39.81 24.40
C ILE A 309 43.19 -38.80 25.39
N GLY A 310 44.33 -39.12 26.02
CA GLY A 310 44.99 -38.23 26.98
C GLY A 310 45.51 -36.95 26.33
N LEU A 311 46.14 -37.05 25.15
CA LEU A 311 46.59 -35.88 24.40
C LEU A 311 45.40 -35.08 23.86
N ALA A 312 44.35 -35.76 23.38
CA ALA A 312 43.12 -35.09 22.93
C ALA A 312 42.50 -34.24 24.06
N GLY A 313 42.40 -34.79 25.28
CA GLY A 313 41.89 -34.05 26.44
C GLY A 313 42.78 -32.86 26.84
N ALA A 314 44.11 -33.01 26.79
CA ALA A 314 45.03 -31.92 27.08
C ALA A 314 44.99 -30.79 26.03
N ILE A 315 44.82 -31.14 24.75
CA ILE A 315 44.62 -30.18 23.67
C ILE A 315 43.28 -29.45 23.86
N GLU A 316 42.20 -30.18 24.19
CA GLU A 316 40.88 -29.60 24.43
C GLU A 316 40.89 -28.63 25.64
N GLU A 317 41.60 -28.96 26.71
CA GLU A 317 41.78 -28.07 27.86
C GLU A 317 42.54 -26.80 27.49
N TRP A 318 43.64 -26.92 26.72
CA TRP A 318 44.39 -25.76 26.21
C TRP A 318 43.54 -24.87 25.29
N VAL A 319 42.76 -25.47 24.39
CA VAL A 319 41.78 -24.74 23.57
C VAL A 319 40.77 -24.02 24.47
N SER A 320 40.19 -24.72 25.44
CA SER A 320 39.20 -24.16 26.37
C SER A 320 39.76 -22.99 27.19
N MET A 321 41.01 -23.05 27.64
CA MET A 321 41.70 -21.94 28.32
C MET A 321 41.90 -20.75 27.39
N ASN A 322 42.40 -20.98 26.17
CA ASN A 322 42.60 -19.92 25.19
C ASN A 322 41.30 -19.23 24.80
N VAL A 323 40.21 -19.98 24.61
CA VAL A 323 38.87 -19.43 24.43
C VAL A 323 38.47 -18.57 25.63
N GLY A 324 38.72 -19.04 26.86
CA GLY A 324 38.45 -18.27 28.08
C GLY A 324 39.21 -16.95 28.17
N ILE A 325 40.49 -16.94 27.80
CA ILE A 325 41.33 -15.73 27.77
C ILE A 325 40.81 -14.74 26.73
N GLN A 326 40.51 -15.21 25.52
CA GLN A 326 39.98 -14.38 24.43
C GLN A 326 38.61 -13.79 24.78
N ILE A 327 37.71 -14.55 25.43
CA ILE A 327 36.42 -14.05 25.92
C ILE A 327 36.63 -12.94 26.97
N LYS A 328 37.52 -13.16 27.96
CA LYS A 328 37.82 -12.14 28.99
C LYS A 328 38.38 -10.87 28.37
N SER A 329 39.32 -11.01 27.43
CA SER A 329 39.90 -9.88 26.69
C SER A 329 38.84 -9.12 25.89
N ALA A 330 37.91 -9.82 25.22
CA ALA A 330 36.82 -9.20 24.49
C ALA A 330 35.85 -8.45 25.43
N VAL A 331 35.47 -9.05 26.56
CA VAL A 331 34.64 -8.37 27.57
C VAL A 331 35.31 -7.10 28.06
N GLN A 332 36.61 -7.14 28.38
CA GLN A 332 37.36 -5.96 28.78
C GLN A 332 37.34 -4.89 27.69
N CYS A 333 37.65 -5.26 26.44
CA CYS A 333 37.68 -4.33 25.31
C CYS A 333 36.33 -3.63 25.09
N PHE A 334 35.20 -4.32 25.28
CA PHE A 334 33.86 -3.72 25.09
C PHE A 334 33.29 -3.03 26.34
N SER A 335 33.84 -3.27 27.54
CA SER A 335 33.30 -2.76 28.81
C SER A 335 33.98 -1.48 29.33
N GLU A 336 35.16 -1.13 28.81
CA GLU A 336 35.92 0.02 29.29
C GLU A 336 35.22 1.37 29.01
N HIS A 337 35.27 2.29 29.99
CA HIS A 337 34.65 3.62 29.94
C HIS A 337 35.41 4.63 29.05
N SER A 338 36.59 4.25 28.55
CA SER A 338 37.38 4.99 27.57
C SER A 338 37.23 4.31 26.20
N PRO A 339 37.15 5.05 25.08
CA PRO A 339 36.94 4.43 23.77
C PRO A 339 38.10 3.45 23.47
N PRO A 340 37.83 2.15 23.33
CA PRO A 340 38.87 1.18 22.99
C PRO A 340 39.48 1.52 21.63
N SER A 341 40.75 1.18 21.43
CA SER A 341 41.39 1.38 20.13
C SER A 341 40.64 0.59 19.04
N LEU A 342 40.56 1.14 17.83
CA LEU A 342 39.86 0.46 16.72
C LEU A 342 40.46 -0.92 16.42
N GLU A 343 41.78 -1.07 16.62
CA GLU A 343 42.48 -2.36 16.52
C GLU A 343 42.07 -3.36 17.62
N CYS A 344 41.80 -2.90 18.85
CA CYS A 344 41.30 -3.76 19.92
C CYS A 344 39.91 -4.30 19.57
N ILE A 345 39.03 -3.42 19.07
CA ILE A 345 37.68 -3.80 18.63
C ILE A 345 37.77 -4.83 17.51
N GLU A 346 38.59 -4.55 16.49
CA GLU A 346 38.75 -5.44 15.33
C GLU A 346 39.21 -6.83 15.76
N ARG A 347 40.29 -6.90 16.56
CA ARG A 347 40.83 -8.17 17.06
C ARG A 347 39.82 -8.92 17.92
N SER A 348 39.06 -8.21 18.75
CA SER A 348 38.03 -8.83 19.61
C SER A 348 36.90 -9.43 18.77
N LEU A 349 36.45 -8.74 17.72
CA LEU A 349 35.44 -9.25 16.80
C LEU A 349 35.95 -10.47 16.03
N ASP A 350 37.18 -10.44 15.52
CA ASP A 350 37.80 -11.57 14.82
C ASP A 350 37.93 -12.79 15.74
N ASN A 351 38.33 -12.59 17.00
CA ASN A 351 38.39 -13.66 18.00
C ASN A 351 37.00 -14.26 18.23
N ILE A 352 35.97 -13.44 18.42
CA ILE A 352 34.60 -13.90 18.65
C ILE A 352 34.08 -14.73 17.46
N TYR A 353 34.31 -14.23 16.24
CA TYR A 353 33.96 -14.95 15.03
C TYR A 353 34.69 -16.30 14.95
N THR A 354 36.01 -16.30 15.16
CA THR A 354 36.84 -17.51 15.10
C THR A 354 36.40 -18.54 16.13
N ILE A 355 36.19 -18.14 17.38
CA ILE A 355 35.68 -19.04 18.44
C ILE A 355 34.32 -19.60 18.04
N SER A 356 33.41 -18.78 17.54
CA SER A 356 32.05 -19.21 17.20
C SER A 356 32.01 -20.16 16.00
N GLU A 357 32.90 -20.03 15.02
CA GLU A 357 32.98 -20.93 13.86
C GLU A 357 33.81 -22.19 14.13
N GLU A 358 34.99 -22.07 14.72
CA GLU A 358 35.89 -23.20 14.97
C GLU A 358 35.48 -24.03 16.19
N HIS A 359 34.82 -23.40 17.16
CA HIS A 359 34.35 -24.04 18.40
C HIS A 359 32.86 -23.72 18.66
N PRO A 360 31.91 -24.27 17.88
CA PRO A 360 30.47 -24.00 18.04
C PRO A 360 29.94 -24.27 19.45
N SER A 361 30.50 -25.27 20.14
CA SER A 361 30.16 -25.60 21.53
C SER A 361 30.56 -24.52 22.52
N SER A 362 31.38 -23.53 22.15
CA SER A 362 31.79 -22.41 23.00
C SER A 362 30.88 -21.17 22.86
N ARG A 363 29.90 -21.16 21.94
CA ARG A 363 28.98 -20.02 21.76
C ARG A 363 28.22 -19.68 23.03
N TYR A 364 27.81 -20.67 23.82
CA TYR A 364 27.14 -20.42 25.11
C TYR A 364 28.04 -19.63 26.09
N ARG A 365 29.37 -19.80 26.02
CA ARG A 365 30.30 -19.04 26.87
C ARG A 365 30.36 -17.57 26.46
N ILE A 366 30.38 -17.30 25.14
CA ILE A 366 30.31 -15.95 24.58
C ILE A 366 28.99 -15.28 24.98
N ARG A 367 27.87 -16.02 24.87
CA ARG A 367 26.54 -15.56 25.29
C ARG A 367 26.48 -15.24 26.78
N ASN A 368 26.93 -16.15 27.64
CA ASN A 368 26.90 -15.99 29.10
C ASN A 368 27.83 -14.88 29.60
N ALA A 369 28.84 -14.52 28.82
CA ALA A 369 29.70 -13.36 29.07
C ALA A 369 29.06 -12.02 28.61
N ASP A 370 27.80 -12.03 28.16
CA ASP A 370 27.02 -10.88 27.66
C ASP A 370 27.66 -10.16 26.45
N ILE A 371 28.60 -10.81 25.76
CA ILE A 371 29.33 -10.23 24.62
C ILE A 371 28.38 -9.83 23.49
N VAL A 372 27.34 -10.63 23.22
CA VAL A 372 26.33 -10.31 22.20
C VAL A 372 25.71 -8.92 22.47
N SER A 373 25.31 -8.67 23.71
CA SER A 373 24.74 -7.38 24.12
C SER A 373 25.77 -6.26 24.05
N LEU A 374 27.02 -6.53 24.40
CA LEU A 374 28.13 -5.56 24.31
C LEU A 374 28.41 -5.14 22.86
N ILE A 375 28.45 -6.07 21.91
CA ILE A 375 28.61 -5.75 20.48
C ILE A 375 27.43 -4.90 19.98
N ILE A 376 26.19 -5.23 20.38
CA ILE A 376 25.00 -4.47 19.99
C ILE A 376 25.04 -3.05 20.58
N LYS A 377 25.41 -2.89 21.85
CA LYS A 377 25.61 -1.58 22.51
C LYS A 377 26.71 -0.78 21.82
N MET A 378 27.80 -1.43 21.42
CA MET A 378 28.88 -0.81 20.65
C MET A 378 28.36 -0.28 19.30
N LEU A 379 27.62 -1.10 18.55
CA LEU A 379 27.00 -0.69 17.27
C LEU A 379 26.06 0.50 17.45
N LYS A 380 25.33 0.60 18.57
CA LYS A 380 24.46 1.75 18.89
C LYS A 380 25.29 3.00 19.22
N ASN A 381 26.18 2.88 20.19
CA ASN A 381 26.84 4.02 20.83
C ASN A 381 27.99 4.59 20.00
N LEU A 382 28.74 3.73 19.30
CA LEU A 382 29.91 4.12 18.50
C LEU A 382 29.57 4.23 17.01
N SER A 383 28.29 4.25 16.65
CA SER A 383 27.80 4.26 15.26
C SER A 383 28.38 5.37 14.38
N LYS A 384 28.87 6.50 14.91
CA LYS A 384 29.52 7.56 14.10
C LYS A 384 31.03 7.38 13.97
N ILE A 385 31.64 6.59 14.86
CA ILE A 385 33.09 6.45 15.00
C ILE A 385 33.57 5.19 14.26
N ILE A 386 32.83 4.09 14.35
CA ILE A 386 33.18 2.84 13.67
C ILE A 386 32.93 2.97 12.16
N GLY A 387 33.94 2.64 11.35
CA GLY A 387 33.81 2.60 9.89
C GLY A 387 32.98 1.39 9.40
N SER A 388 32.65 1.37 8.11
CA SER A 388 31.90 0.27 7.49
C SER A 388 32.59 -1.09 7.63
N HIS A 389 33.93 -1.12 7.64
CA HIS A 389 34.73 -2.31 7.90
C HIS A 389 34.41 -2.94 9.26
N LEU A 390 34.49 -2.18 10.35
CA LEU A 390 34.20 -2.70 11.69
C LEU A 390 32.73 -3.06 11.87
N ARG A 391 31.80 -2.32 11.25
CA ARG A 391 30.39 -2.72 11.22
C ARG A 391 30.20 -4.06 10.53
N SER A 392 30.88 -4.28 9.40
CA SER A 392 30.82 -5.56 8.68
C SER A 392 31.36 -6.71 9.54
N LYS A 393 32.48 -6.52 10.26
CA LYS A 393 33.02 -7.53 11.20
C LYS A 393 32.11 -7.78 12.40
N ALA A 394 31.48 -6.75 12.93
CA ALA A 394 30.51 -6.88 14.02
C ALA A 394 29.27 -7.68 13.57
N LEU A 395 28.73 -7.35 12.38
CA LEU A 395 27.61 -8.09 11.78
C LEU A 395 27.98 -9.54 11.46
N MET A 396 29.19 -9.78 10.96
CA MET A 396 29.71 -11.13 10.70
C MET A 396 29.83 -11.95 11.99
N SER A 397 30.34 -11.35 13.07
CA SER A 397 30.42 -11.98 14.39
C SER A 397 29.05 -12.30 14.95
N LEU A 398 28.11 -11.35 14.86
CA LEU A 398 26.72 -11.54 15.27
C LEU A 398 25.99 -12.60 14.42
N LEU A 399 26.24 -12.66 13.11
CA LEU A 399 25.72 -13.69 12.23
C LEU A 399 26.20 -15.09 12.65
N SER A 400 27.49 -15.21 12.99
CA SER A 400 28.03 -16.47 13.51
C SER A 400 27.37 -16.87 14.84
N MET A 401 27.22 -15.90 15.76
CA MET A 401 26.54 -16.11 17.04
C MET A 401 25.04 -16.41 16.87
N ALA A 402 24.41 -15.91 15.81
CA ALA A 402 23.00 -16.17 15.51
C ALA A 402 22.76 -17.65 15.20
N LYS A 403 23.77 -18.49 14.93
CA LYS A 403 23.57 -19.95 14.84
C LYS A 403 23.19 -20.62 16.17
N ASP A 404 23.19 -19.88 17.27
CA ASP A 404 22.71 -20.30 18.59
C ASP A 404 21.37 -19.61 18.92
N GLU A 405 20.32 -20.39 19.16
CA GLU A 405 18.94 -19.88 19.32
C GLU A 405 18.77 -18.91 20.50
N GLU A 406 19.40 -19.18 21.65
CA GLU A 406 19.36 -18.25 22.79
C GLU A 406 20.07 -16.93 22.47
N SER A 407 21.14 -16.97 21.66
CA SER A 407 21.80 -15.77 21.16
C SER A 407 20.91 -15.00 20.17
N LYS A 408 20.18 -15.67 19.27
CA LYS A 408 19.19 -15.01 18.38
C LYS A 408 18.14 -14.27 19.21
N GLN A 409 17.58 -14.94 20.22
CA GLN A 409 16.58 -14.33 21.09
C GLN A 409 17.15 -13.07 21.78
N LYS A 410 18.37 -13.16 22.32
CA LYS A 410 19.03 -12.03 22.97
C LYS A 410 19.27 -10.86 22.01
N MET A 411 19.70 -11.13 20.77
CA MET A 411 19.88 -10.10 19.74
C MET A 411 18.57 -9.33 19.46
N LEU A 412 17.45 -10.03 19.46
CA LEU A 412 16.15 -9.44 19.16
C LEU A 412 15.60 -8.61 20.33
N GLU A 413 15.80 -9.06 21.57
CA GLU A 413 15.48 -8.29 22.77
C GLU A 413 16.28 -6.98 22.82
N GLU A 414 17.54 -7.02 22.41
CA GLU A 414 18.44 -5.87 22.33
C GLU A 414 18.22 -5.00 21.06
N GLY A 415 17.26 -5.33 20.21
CA GLY A 415 16.89 -4.49 19.05
C GLY A 415 17.86 -4.55 17.87
N MET A 416 18.48 -5.71 17.62
CA MET A 416 19.43 -5.90 16.52
C MET A 416 18.80 -5.73 15.12
N THR A 417 17.50 -6.01 14.96
CA THR A 417 16.75 -5.82 13.70
C THR A 417 16.95 -4.43 13.13
N ARG A 418 16.71 -3.40 13.95
CA ARG A 418 16.85 -2.00 13.57
C ARG A 418 18.28 -1.62 13.16
N LEU A 419 19.29 -2.17 13.84
CA LEU A 419 20.70 -1.92 13.53
C LEU A 419 21.15 -2.59 12.24
N ALA A 420 20.69 -3.83 12.00
CA ALA A 420 20.93 -4.53 10.75
C ALA A 420 20.30 -3.77 9.57
N ILE A 421 19.05 -3.29 9.72
CA ILE A 421 18.38 -2.47 8.70
C ILE A 421 19.12 -1.16 8.45
N HIS A 422 19.60 -0.48 9.49
CA HIS A 422 20.42 0.72 9.32
C HIS A 422 21.71 0.45 8.53
N SER A 423 22.30 -0.73 8.73
CA SER A 423 23.53 -1.15 8.02
C SER A 423 23.30 -1.44 6.53
N LEU A 424 22.04 -1.61 6.09
CA LEU A 424 21.69 -1.70 4.67
C LEU A 424 21.90 -0.38 3.90
N ILE A 425 21.92 0.75 4.61
CA ILE A 425 22.23 2.08 4.05
C ILE A 425 23.74 2.30 3.92
N GLY A 426 24.56 1.41 4.50
CA GLY A 426 26.02 1.50 4.48
C GLY A 426 26.60 1.55 3.06
N SER A 427 27.72 2.25 2.91
CA SER A 427 28.42 2.40 1.62
C SER A 427 29.23 1.17 1.20
N SER A 428 29.49 0.24 2.13
CA SER A 428 30.24 -0.99 1.86
C SER A 428 29.32 -2.12 1.42
N GLU A 429 29.71 -2.85 0.38
CA GLU A 429 29.02 -4.07 -0.03
C GLU A 429 29.05 -5.15 1.05
N ASN A 430 30.19 -5.36 1.72
CA ASN A 430 30.32 -6.33 2.81
C ASN A 430 29.40 -6.01 3.99
N GLU A 431 29.27 -4.73 4.35
CA GLU A 431 28.37 -4.31 5.43
C GLU A 431 26.91 -4.65 5.09
N ARG A 432 26.48 -4.32 3.87
CA ARG A 432 25.14 -4.64 3.37
C ARG A 432 24.91 -6.15 3.27
N GLU A 433 25.89 -6.90 2.79
CA GLU A 433 25.81 -8.36 2.65
C GLU A 433 25.66 -9.05 4.00
N TYR A 434 26.50 -8.74 4.98
CA TYR A 434 26.37 -9.33 6.33
C TYR A 434 25.10 -8.88 7.04
N ALA A 435 24.64 -7.65 6.81
CA ALA A 435 23.36 -7.19 7.33
C ALA A 435 22.19 -8.00 6.77
N VAL A 436 22.14 -8.22 5.44
CA VAL A 436 21.09 -9.04 4.81
C VAL A 436 21.19 -10.49 5.28
N LYS A 437 22.40 -11.08 5.33
CA LYS A 437 22.60 -12.45 5.84
C LYS A 437 22.12 -12.62 7.28
N LEU A 438 22.39 -11.63 8.14
CA LEU A 438 21.90 -11.64 9.53
C LEU A 438 20.38 -11.53 9.58
N LEU A 439 19.76 -10.63 8.82
CA LEU A 439 18.30 -10.54 8.71
C LEU A 439 17.69 -11.84 8.18
N LEU A 440 18.35 -12.48 7.21
CA LEU A 440 17.93 -13.76 6.66
C LEU A 440 17.98 -14.88 7.72
N GLU A 441 19.05 -14.96 8.51
CA GLU A 441 19.18 -15.92 9.60
C GLU A 441 18.10 -15.68 10.67
N LEU A 442 17.84 -14.42 11.04
CA LEU A 442 16.77 -14.05 11.96
C LEU A 442 15.38 -14.35 11.38
N SER A 443 15.20 -14.31 10.06
CA SER A 443 13.93 -14.64 9.40
C SER A 443 13.62 -16.16 9.29
N SER A 444 14.35 -17.00 10.04
CA SER A 444 14.03 -18.44 10.15
C SER A 444 12.71 -18.71 10.90
N GLU A 445 12.35 -17.84 11.84
CA GLU A 445 11.12 -17.92 12.64
C GLU A 445 10.08 -16.88 12.18
N GLU A 446 8.80 -17.26 12.18
CA GLU A 446 7.71 -16.38 11.73
C GLU A 446 7.58 -15.11 12.58
N ALA A 447 7.75 -15.25 13.91
CA ALA A 447 7.69 -14.13 14.85
C ALA A 447 8.74 -13.05 14.52
N TYR A 448 9.91 -13.48 14.02
CA TYR A 448 11.02 -12.58 13.70
C TYR A 448 10.83 -11.95 12.32
N CYS A 449 10.27 -12.68 11.36
CA CYS A 449 9.82 -12.11 10.10
C CYS A 449 8.83 -10.96 10.31
N ALA A 450 7.85 -11.14 11.21
CA ALA A 450 6.89 -10.09 11.56
C ALA A 450 7.58 -8.86 12.15
N LYS A 451 8.54 -9.07 13.05
CA LYS A 451 9.33 -7.98 13.64
C LYS A 451 10.13 -7.22 12.57
N ILE A 452 10.84 -7.92 11.68
CA ILE A 452 11.64 -7.29 10.63
C ILE A 452 10.76 -6.49 9.66
N ALA A 453 9.64 -7.05 9.21
CA ALA A 453 8.72 -6.38 8.29
C ALA A 453 8.08 -5.11 8.87
N SER A 454 7.87 -5.08 10.20
CA SER A 454 7.33 -3.91 10.91
C SER A 454 8.34 -2.76 11.11
N GLU A 455 9.64 -3.02 10.93
CA GLU A 455 10.67 -2.02 11.12
C GLU A 455 10.69 -1.00 9.98
N LYS A 456 10.77 0.28 10.33
CA LYS A 456 10.69 1.38 9.36
C LYS A 456 11.81 1.29 8.33
N GLY A 457 11.42 1.27 7.05
CA GLY A 457 12.34 1.25 5.92
C GLY A 457 12.90 -0.12 5.56
N ALA A 458 12.66 -1.17 6.37
CA ALA A 458 13.21 -2.51 6.12
C ALA A 458 12.84 -3.04 4.74
N LEU A 459 11.54 -3.12 4.45
CA LEU A 459 11.02 -3.68 3.20
C LEU A 459 11.37 -2.83 1.98
N VAL A 460 11.43 -1.50 2.13
CA VAL A 460 11.82 -0.57 1.05
C VAL A 460 13.28 -0.76 0.68
N LEU A 461 14.18 -0.84 1.67
CA LEU A 461 15.61 -1.04 1.44
C LEU A 461 15.87 -2.42 0.82
N LEU A 462 15.26 -3.48 1.37
CA LEU A 462 15.39 -4.83 0.82
C LEU A 462 14.82 -4.92 -0.61
N SER A 463 13.67 -4.30 -0.89
CA SER A 463 13.08 -4.32 -2.24
C SER A 463 13.95 -3.57 -3.26
N SER A 464 14.52 -2.43 -2.84
CA SER A 464 15.48 -1.68 -3.66
C SER A 464 16.74 -2.50 -3.98
N MET A 465 17.26 -3.23 -2.98
CA MET A 465 18.43 -4.10 -3.15
C MET A 465 18.11 -5.32 -4.03
N ALA A 466 16.94 -5.93 -3.87
CA ALA A 466 16.50 -7.05 -4.70
C ALA A 466 16.37 -6.65 -6.18
N GLY A 467 15.92 -5.43 -6.46
CA GLY A 467 15.84 -4.88 -7.82
C GLY A 467 17.18 -4.43 -8.42
N ASN A 468 18.26 -4.40 -7.65
CA ASN A 468 19.56 -3.91 -8.14
C ASN A 468 20.35 -5.02 -8.86
N LEU A 469 20.40 -4.94 -10.19
CA LEU A 469 21.11 -5.90 -11.04
C LEU A 469 22.64 -5.77 -11.01
N GLU A 470 23.19 -4.68 -10.45
CA GLU A 470 24.64 -4.46 -10.37
C GLU A 470 25.33 -5.43 -9.41
N HIS A 471 24.61 -5.91 -8.38
CA HIS A 471 25.13 -6.82 -7.35
C HIS A 471 24.25 -8.07 -7.22
N PRO A 472 24.38 -9.07 -8.11
CA PRO A 472 23.49 -10.23 -8.15
C PRO A 472 23.46 -11.06 -6.86
N ALA A 473 24.61 -11.22 -6.19
CA ALA A 473 24.68 -11.98 -4.93
C ALA A 473 23.84 -11.32 -3.82
N LEU A 474 23.97 -9.99 -3.69
CA LEU A 474 23.24 -9.20 -2.70
C LEU A 474 21.75 -9.11 -3.04
N SER A 475 21.42 -8.94 -4.33
CA SER A 475 20.05 -8.98 -4.84
C SER A 475 19.37 -10.32 -4.51
N ASN A 476 20.04 -11.45 -4.76
CA ASN A 476 19.51 -12.78 -4.44
C ASN A 476 19.28 -12.98 -2.94
N LEU A 477 20.20 -12.49 -2.08
CA LEU A 477 20.04 -12.55 -0.62
C LEU A 477 18.86 -11.71 -0.13
N ALA A 478 18.71 -10.50 -0.68
CA ALA A 478 17.60 -9.61 -0.33
C ALA A 478 16.25 -10.19 -0.78
N GLU A 479 16.20 -10.77 -1.99
CA GLU A 479 15.01 -11.44 -2.51
C GLU A 479 14.63 -12.67 -1.66
N GLU A 480 15.60 -13.48 -1.24
CA GLU A 480 15.34 -14.63 -0.36
C GLU A 480 14.79 -14.19 1.02
N ALA A 481 15.35 -13.11 1.60
CA ALA A 481 14.83 -12.56 2.85
C ALA A 481 13.39 -12.07 2.70
N LEU A 482 13.07 -11.39 1.58
CA LEU A 482 11.71 -10.96 1.28
C LEU A 482 10.76 -12.15 1.10
N LYS A 483 11.14 -13.17 0.33
CA LYS A 483 10.34 -14.40 0.14
C LYS A 483 10.01 -15.12 1.45
N ARG A 484 10.90 -15.08 2.45
CA ARG A 484 10.57 -15.60 3.80
C ARG A 484 9.51 -14.74 4.48
N MET A 485 9.63 -13.42 4.40
CA MET A 485 8.64 -12.49 4.96
C MET A 485 7.29 -12.57 4.27
N GLU A 486 7.24 -12.84 2.96
CA GLU A 486 6.02 -12.99 2.16
C GLU A 486 5.14 -14.18 2.59
N LYS A 487 5.71 -15.18 3.26
CA LYS A 487 4.96 -16.34 3.77
C LYS A 487 4.11 -15.98 4.98
N VAL A 488 4.49 -14.96 5.74
CA VAL A 488 3.80 -14.54 6.98
C VAL A 488 2.68 -13.56 6.64
N GLU A 489 1.44 -13.90 6.99
CA GLU A 489 0.24 -13.14 6.61
C GLU A 489 0.23 -11.69 7.14
N VAL A 490 0.70 -11.48 8.37
CA VAL A 490 0.76 -10.15 9.01
C VAL A 490 1.67 -9.17 8.24
N ASN A 491 2.59 -9.69 7.42
CA ASN A 491 3.52 -8.89 6.65
C ASN A 491 2.94 -8.37 5.33
N VAL A 492 1.83 -8.93 4.85
CA VAL A 492 1.29 -8.62 3.51
C VAL A 492 0.97 -7.14 3.35
N GLN A 493 0.37 -6.51 4.37
CA GLN A 493 0.11 -5.07 4.36
C GLN A 493 1.40 -4.25 4.28
N HIS A 494 2.44 -4.65 5.03
CA HIS A 494 3.72 -3.96 5.05
C HIS A 494 4.44 -4.09 3.69
N LEU A 495 4.38 -5.27 3.07
CA LEU A 495 4.95 -5.55 1.75
C LEU A 495 4.24 -4.75 0.65
N ALA A 496 2.89 -4.72 0.69
CA ALA A 496 2.11 -3.90 -0.22
C ALA A 496 2.41 -2.41 -0.06
N ALA A 497 2.60 -1.92 1.18
CA ALA A 497 3.00 -0.53 1.43
C ALA A 497 4.40 -0.19 0.90
N ALA A 498 5.28 -1.20 0.77
CA ALA A 498 6.58 -1.08 0.12
C ALA A 498 6.53 -1.25 -1.42
N GLY A 499 5.34 -1.42 -2.01
CA GLY A 499 5.14 -1.58 -3.45
C GLY A 499 5.23 -3.02 -3.96
N ARG A 500 5.42 -4.02 -3.09
CA ARG A 500 5.39 -5.45 -3.47
C ARG A 500 3.98 -6.00 -3.30
N PHE A 501 3.17 -5.88 -4.36
CA PHE A 501 1.76 -6.29 -4.34
C PHE A 501 1.53 -7.79 -4.57
N GLU A 502 2.49 -8.53 -5.11
CA GLU A 502 2.35 -9.96 -5.45
C GLU A 502 1.83 -10.84 -4.29
N PRO A 503 2.34 -10.70 -3.04
CA PRO A 503 1.86 -11.50 -1.91
C PRO A 503 0.41 -11.17 -1.51
N LEU A 504 -0.03 -9.93 -1.76
CA LEU A 504 -1.41 -9.49 -1.56
C LEU A 504 -2.31 -10.03 -2.67
N LEU A 505 -1.85 -9.94 -3.92
CA LEU A 505 -2.61 -10.35 -5.11
C LEU A 505 -2.81 -11.86 -5.17
N SER A 506 -1.78 -12.65 -4.89
CA SER A 506 -1.89 -14.11 -4.83
C SER A 506 -2.92 -14.55 -3.80
N ARG A 507 -2.90 -13.96 -2.59
CA ARG A 507 -3.88 -14.23 -1.52
C ARG A 507 -5.28 -13.73 -1.87
N LEU A 508 -5.41 -12.57 -2.50
CA LEU A 508 -6.69 -12.05 -2.97
C LEU A 508 -7.30 -12.94 -4.05
N CYS A 509 -6.49 -13.49 -4.96
CA CYS A 509 -6.99 -14.29 -6.07
C CYS A 509 -7.22 -15.77 -5.69
N GLU A 510 -6.28 -16.37 -4.98
CA GLU A 510 -6.22 -17.82 -4.74
C GLU A 510 -6.62 -18.22 -3.31
N GLY A 511 -6.70 -17.27 -2.38
CA GLY A 511 -7.02 -17.52 -0.98
C GLY A 511 -8.45 -18.02 -0.71
N SER A 512 -8.68 -18.50 0.51
CA SER A 512 -10.03 -18.80 1.01
C SER A 512 -10.86 -17.52 1.14
N ASP A 513 -12.19 -17.65 1.25
CA ASP A 513 -13.07 -16.48 1.37
C ASP A 513 -12.67 -15.55 2.54
N SER A 514 -12.24 -16.10 3.68
CA SER A 514 -11.75 -15.30 4.81
C SER A 514 -10.49 -14.49 4.46
N VAL A 515 -9.50 -15.14 3.84
CA VAL A 515 -8.24 -14.50 3.44
C VAL A 515 -8.51 -13.42 2.38
N ARG A 516 -9.39 -13.67 1.42
CA ARG A 516 -9.77 -12.67 0.41
C ARG A 516 -10.42 -11.44 1.03
N MET A 517 -11.30 -11.63 2.02
CA MET A 517 -11.93 -10.52 2.74
C MET A 517 -10.89 -9.70 3.51
N ASP A 518 -9.93 -10.35 4.17
CA ASP A 518 -8.84 -9.66 4.86
C ASP A 518 -7.97 -8.86 3.89
N MET A 519 -7.60 -9.43 2.74
CA MET A 519 -6.84 -8.73 1.70
C MET A 519 -7.61 -7.55 1.11
N ALA A 520 -8.91 -7.70 0.87
CA ALA A 520 -9.76 -6.62 0.40
C ALA A 520 -9.86 -5.48 1.45
N SER A 521 -10.00 -5.80 2.73
CA SER A 521 -9.96 -4.80 3.81
C SER A 521 -8.62 -4.07 3.90
N ILE A 522 -7.50 -4.76 3.61
CA ILE A 522 -6.18 -4.11 3.49
C ILE A 522 -6.20 -3.13 2.32
N VAL A 523 -6.62 -3.55 1.11
CA VAL A 523 -6.70 -2.66 -0.06
C VAL A 523 -7.60 -1.45 0.20
N GLY A 524 -8.75 -1.63 0.86
CA GLY A 524 -9.69 -0.55 1.19
C GLY A 524 -9.10 0.52 2.11
N ARG A 525 -8.28 0.13 3.09
CA ARG A 525 -7.67 1.06 4.08
C ARG A 525 -6.33 1.66 3.65
N MET A 526 -5.70 1.10 2.61
CA MET A 526 -4.36 1.53 2.19
C MET A 526 -4.37 2.83 1.36
N THR A 527 -3.37 3.68 1.58
CA THR A 527 -3.06 4.80 0.68
C THR A 527 -2.21 4.32 -0.49
N LEU A 528 -2.86 3.95 -1.59
CA LEU A 528 -2.21 3.38 -2.79
C LEU A 528 -1.77 4.48 -3.77
N THR A 529 -0.62 4.27 -4.41
CA THR A 529 -0.19 5.06 -5.58
C THR A 529 -1.05 4.73 -6.79
N ASN A 530 -1.08 5.62 -7.81
CA ASN A 530 -1.82 5.34 -9.04
C ASN A 530 -1.37 4.02 -9.70
N SER A 531 -0.07 3.75 -9.73
CA SER A 531 0.48 2.48 -10.24
C SER A 531 0.02 1.26 -9.44
N GLY A 532 -0.04 1.37 -8.11
CA GLY A 532 -0.55 0.30 -7.26
C GLY A 532 -2.04 0.05 -7.48
N LYS A 533 -2.85 1.11 -7.60
CA LYS A 533 -4.28 1.01 -7.93
C LYS A 533 -4.50 0.33 -9.28
N GLU A 534 -3.74 0.70 -10.30
CA GLU A 534 -3.82 0.09 -11.63
C GLU A 534 -3.46 -1.40 -11.61
N GLN A 535 -2.35 -1.76 -10.96
CA GLN A 535 -1.92 -3.14 -10.84
C GLN A 535 -2.95 -4.01 -10.10
N ILE A 536 -3.48 -3.51 -8.98
CA ILE A 536 -4.47 -4.24 -8.19
C ILE A 536 -5.80 -4.35 -8.94
N ALA A 537 -6.24 -3.29 -9.63
CA ALA A 537 -7.46 -3.36 -10.43
C ALA A 537 -7.33 -4.40 -11.55
N ARG A 538 -6.22 -4.42 -12.30
CA ARG A 538 -6.02 -5.37 -13.42
C ARG A 538 -6.10 -6.84 -12.99
N GLN A 539 -5.56 -7.18 -11.83
CA GLN A 539 -5.43 -8.58 -11.40
C GLN A 539 -6.54 -9.00 -10.41
N GLY A 540 -6.99 -8.08 -9.55
CA GLY A 540 -7.91 -8.38 -8.44
C GLY A 540 -9.35 -7.93 -8.63
N ALA A 541 -9.66 -7.03 -9.58
CA ALA A 541 -11.00 -6.43 -9.69
C ALA A 541 -12.12 -7.47 -9.87
N LYS A 542 -11.90 -8.50 -10.70
CA LYS A 542 -12.86 -9.59 -10.88
C LYS A 542 -13.26 -10.24 -9.56
N ILE A 543 -12.27 -10.58 -8.72
CA ILE A 543 -12.50 -11.26 -7.45
C ILE A 543 -13.21 -10.32 -6.46
N LEU A 544 -12.84 -9.03 -6.44
CA LEU A 544 -13.55 -8.03 -5.66
C LEU A 544 -15.02 -7.96 -6.07
N VAL A 545 -15.32 -7.85 -7.36
CA VAL A 545 -16.72 -7.81 -7.85
C VAL A 545 -17.46 -9.10 -7.49
N ASP A 546 -16.86 -10.28 -7.70
CA ASP A 546 -17.46 -11.56 -7.35
C ASP A 546 -17.82 -11.66 -5.85
N MET A 547 -16.98 -11.09 -4.97
CA MET A 547 -17.23 -11.06 -3.52
C MET A 547 -18.43 -10.21 -3.11
N LEU A 548 -18.88 -9.24 -3.92
CA LEU A 548 -20.08 -8.43 -3.61
C LEU A 548 -21.37 -9.28 -3.58
N SER A 549 -21.36 -10.45 -4.23
CA SER A 549 -22.47 -11.40 -4.18
C SER A 549 -22.69 -12.00 -2.78
N LYS A 550 -21.64 -12.06 -1.94
CA LYS A 550 -21.67 -12.65 -0.60
C LYS A 550 -21.86 -11.58 0.48
N PRO A 551 -22.84 -11.67 1.37
CA PRO A 551 -23.10 -10.65 2.39
C PRO A 551 -21.88 -10.25 3.23
N GLU A 552 -21.08 -11.23 3.66
CA GLU A 552 -19.89 -11.03 4.50
C GLU A 552 -18.76 -10.31 3.74
N GLY A 553 -18.66 -10.54 2.43
CA GLY A 553 -17.62 -9.97 1.56
C GLY A 553 -17.94 -8.58 1.03
N ARG A 554 -19.19 -8.09 1.15
CA ARG A 554 -19.63 -6.82 0.57
C ARG A 554 -18.83 -5.63 1.08
N THR A 555 -18.73 -5.46 2.40
CA THR A 555 -18.03 -4.32 3.00
C THR A 555 -16.56 -4.24 2.58
N PRO A 556 -15.71 -5.27 2.84
CA PRO A 556 -14.29 -5.18 2.51
C PRO A 556 -14.03 -5.07 1.00
N SER A 557 -14.84 -5.75 0.18
CA SER A 557 -14.72 -5.63 -1.28
C SER A 557 -15.08 -4.23 -1.78
N LEU A 558 -16.16 -3.65 -1.24
CA LEU A 558 -16.63 -2.34 -1.67
C LEU A 558 -15.67 -1.22 -1.24
N GLU A 559 -15.04 -1.32 -0.06
CA GLU A 559 -13.97 -0.41 0.36
C GLU A 559 -12.77 -0.47 -0.59
N ALA A 560 -12.37 -1.68 -0.99
CA ALA A 560 -11.30 -1.85 -1.98
C ALA A 560 -11.69 -1.25 -3.34
N LEU A 561 -12.87 -1.57 -3.86
CA LEU A 561 -13.35 -1.05 -5.14
C LEU A 561 -13.49 0.47 -5.12
N TYR A 562 -13.95 1.06 -4.02
CA TYR A 562 -13.99 2.50 -3.84
C TYR A 562 -12.59 3.12 -3.96
N ASN A 563 -11.59 2.57 -3.27
CA ASN A 563 -10.21 3.06 -3.34
C ASN A 563 -9.62 2.94 -4.76
N LEU A 564 -9.87 1.82 -5.44
CA LEU A 564 -9.41 1.59 -6.81
C LEU A 564 -10.12 2.48 -7.83
N SER A 565 -11.42 2.75 -7.64
CA SER A 565 -12.24 3.59 -8.53
C SER A 565 -11.85 5.06 -8.51
N ALA A 566 -11.16 5.52 -7.47
CA ALA A 566 -10.68 6.90 -7.37
C ALA A 566 -9.54 7.22 -8.36
N LEU A 567 -9.11 6.27 -9.19
CA LEU A 567 -8.25 6.50 -10.35
C LEU A 567 -9.08 6.32 -11.63
N ASP A 568 -9.24 7.38 -12.42
CA ASP A 568 -10.09 7.38 -13.62
C ASP A 568 -9.71 6.28 -14.63
N ASP A 569 -8.40 6.00 -14.81
CA ASP A 569 -7.90 4.97 -15.72
C ASP A 569 -8.40 3.55 -15.36
N ASN A 570 -8.77 3.33 -14.09
CA ASN A 570 -9.33 2.05 -13.65
C ASN A 570 -10.79 1.86 -14.06
N ALA A 571 -11.50 2.92 -14.46
CA ALA A 571 -12.93 2.84 -14.78
C ALA A 571 -13.22 1.75 -15.82
N THR A 572 -12.43 1.68 -16.90
CA THR A 572 -12.57 0.65 -17.94
C THR A 572 -12.46 -0.76 -17.36
N ILE A 573 -11.39 -1.02 -16.59
CA ILE A 573 -11.11 -2.35 -16.02
C ILE A 573 -12.26 -2.78 -15.09
N LEU A 574 -12.71 -1.88 -14.22
CA LEU A 574 -13.76 -2.18 -13.26
C LEU A 574 -15.10 -2.43 -13.94
N VAL A 575 -15.42 -1.67 -14.99
CA VAL A 575 -16.65 -1.82 -15.77
C VAL A 575 -16.64 -3.15 -16.55
N ASP A 576 -15.52 -3.52 -17.17
CA ASP A 576 -15.37 -4.78 -17.92
C ASP A 576 -15.62 -6.02 -17.04
N PHE A 577 -15.33 -5.94 -15.75
CA PHE A 577 -15.63 -6.99 -14.77
C PHE A 577 -17.04 -6.92 -14.18
N ALA A 578 -17.98 -6.21 -14.82
CA ALA A 578 -19.38 -6.11 -14.42
C ALA A 578 -19.60 -5.56 -12.99
N MET A 579 -18.80 -4.56 -12.61
CA MET A 579 -18.95 -3.88 -11.32
C MET A 579 -20.26 -3.08 -11.22
N LEU A 580 -20.68 -2.38 -12.28
CA LEU A 580 -21.89 -1.54 -12.25
C LEU A 580 -23.17 -2.34 -11.90
N PRO A 581 -23.45 -3.52 -12.52
CA PRO A 581 -24.59 -4.36 -12.13
C PRO A 581 -24.58 -4.81 -10.67
N ALA A 582 -23.40 -5.09 -10.10
CA ALA A 582 -23.27 -5.48 -8.70
C ALA A 582 -23.58 -4.31 -7.76
N LEU A 583 -23.09 -3.10 -8.09
CA LEU A 583 -23.32 -1.91 -7.26
C LEU A 583 -24.74 -1.38 -7.35
N THR A 584 -25.36 -1.41 -8.53
CA THR A 584 -26.76 -0.99 -8.69
C THR A 584 -27.74 -1.93 -7.98
N GLU A 585 -27.43 -3.22 -7.89
CA GLU A 585 -28.20 -4.17 -7.08
C GLU A 585 -28.14 -3.82 -5.58
N ILE A 586 -26.94 -3.48 -5.08
CA ILE A 586 -26.74 -3.02 -3.71
C ILE A 586 -27.50 -1.70 -3.47
N LEU A 587 -27.41 -0.76 -4.41
CA LEU A 587 -27.96 0.58 -4.26
C LEU A 587 -29.50 0.60 -4.38
N PHE A 588 -30.08 -0.09 -5.37
CA PHE A 588 -31.51 -0.02 -5.68
C PHE A 588 -32.36 -1.13 -5.06
N LYS A 589 -31.85 -2.38 -5.00
CA LYS A 589 -32.67 -3.56 -4.68
C LYS A 589 -32.50 -4.04 -3.23
N SER A 590 -31.33 -3.82 -2.63
CA SER A 590 -31.05 -4.29 -1.27
C SER A 590 -31.70 -3.40 -0.20
N GLN A 591 -32.95 -3.69 0.16
CA GLN A 591 -33.68 -2.92 1.18
C GLN A 591 -32.98 -2.99 2.56
N ASP A 592 -32.44 -4.15 2.92
CA ASP A 592 -31.76 -4.41 4.21
C ASP A 592 -30.27 -4.03 4.24
N ALA A 593 -29.71 -3.49 3.14
CA ALA A 593 -28.30 -3.12 3.13
C ALA A 593 -28.03 -1.90 4.06
N PRO A 594 -26.95 -1.93 4.86
CA PRO A 594 -26.58 -0.81 5.73
C PRO A 594 -26.45 0.51 4.96
N PRO A 595 -26.81 1.66 5.58
CA PRO A 595 -26.74 2.96 4.92
C PRO A 595 -25.32 3.28 4.44
N ASP A 596 -24.30 2.95 5.24
CA ASP A 596 -22.89 3.18 4.90
C ASP A 596 -22.46 2.39 3.64
N LEU A 597 -23.03 1.20 3.46
CA LEU A 597 -22.73 0.34 2.32
C LEU A 597 -23.39 0.87 1.04
N LYS A 598 -24.61 1.41 1.14
CA LYS A 598 -25.28 2.10 0.03
C LYS A 598 -24.55 3.39 -0.36
N GLU A 599 -24.08 4.15 0.62
CA GLU A 599 -23.27 5.34 0.41
C GLU A 599 -21.98 5.01 -0.35
N LEU A 600 -21.26 3.99 0.09
CA LEU A 600 -20.00 3.58 -0.54
C LEU A 600 -20.24 3.05 -1.97
N ALA A 601 -21.33 2.33 -2.21
CA ALA A 601 -21.73 1.89 -3.55
C ALA A 601 -22.03 3.08 -4.46
N ALA A 602 -22.81 4.05 -3.98
CA ALA A 602 -23.12 5.26 -4.73
C ALA A 602 -21.86 6.06 -5.06
N SER A 603 -20.94 6.23 -4.10
CA SER A 603 -19.68 6.95 -4.31
C SER A 603 -18.75 6.22 -5.30
N THR A 604 -18.71 4.89 -5.26
CA THR A 604 -17.93 4.09 -6.21
C THR A 604 -18.49 4.20 -7.63
N ILE A 605 -19.83 4.15 -7.79
CA ILE A 605 -20.47 4.41 -9.09
C ILE A 605 -20.14 5.83 -9.57
N ALA A 606 -20.25 6.83 -8.70
CA ALA A 606 -19.98 8.22 -9.02
C ALA A 606 -18.55 8.42 -9.55
N ASN A 607 -17.55 7.79 -8.95
CA ASN A 607 -16.16 7.84 -9.42
C ASN A 607 -16.03 7.28 -10.85
N VAL A 608 -16.60 6.10 -11.11
CA VAL A 608 -16.51 5.43 -12.41
C VAL A 608 -17.18 6.23 -13.53
N VAL A 609 -18.34 6.83 -13.27
CA VAL A 609 -19.09 7.56 -14.30
C VAL A 609 -18.65 9.02 -14.47
N SER A 610 -17.72 9.50 -13.63
CA SER A 610 -17.26 10.89 -13.67
C SER A 610 -16.52 11.22 -14.98
N THR A 611 -15.87 10.23 -15.59
CA THR A 611 -15.12 10.37 -16.85
C THR A 611 -15.82 9.63 -17.99
N PRO A 612 -16.32 10.34 -19.03
CA PRO A 612 -16.93 9.73 -20.20
C PRO A 612 -15.97 8.83 -21.00
N GLY A 613 -16.50 7.81 -21.66
CA GLY A 613 -15.79 6.96 -22.64
C GLY A 613 -15.65 5.49 -22.26
N HIS A 614 -15.97 5.11 -21.03
CA HIS A 614 -15.68 3.78 -20.48
C HIS A 614 -16.93 3.00 -20.05
N TRP A 615 -18.03 3.69 -19.72
CA TRP A 615 -19.21 3.07 -19.11
C TRP A 615 -20.46 3.10 -20.00
N GLU A 616 -20.47 3.91 -21.07
CA GLU A 616 -21.65 4.18 -21.90
C GLU A 616 -22.18 2.94 -22.63
N LEU A 617 -21.31 1.99 -22.93
CA LEU A 617 -21.65 0.72 -23.60
C LEU A 617 -21.86 -0.44 -22.63
N ALA A 618 -21.54 -0.24 -21.35
CA ALA A 618 -21.62 -1.29 -20.36
C ALA A 618 -23.04 -1.40 -19.76
N SER A 619 -23.37 -2.61 -19.31
CA SER A 619 -24.60 -2.82 -18.55
C SER A 619 -24.49 -2.20 -17.17
N ALA A 620 -25.48 -1.41 -16.76
CA ALA A 620 -25.61 -0.85 -15.44
C ALA A 620 -26.31 -1.81 -14.46
N ASP A 621 -27.18 -2.69 -14.95
CA ASP A 621 -27.93 -3.65 -14.13
C ASP A 621 -27.87 -5.08 -14.69
N LYS A 622 -28.57 -6.02 -14.04
CA LYS A 622 -28.62 -7.42 -14.47
C LYS A 622 -29.53 -7.63 -15.68
N GLU A 623 -30.42 -6.67 -15.93
CA GLU A 623 -31.38 -6.66 -17.02
C GLU A 623 -30.76 -6.21 -18.35
N GLY A 624 -29.51 -5.74 -18.36
CA GLY A 624 -28.81 -5.32 -19.58
C GLY A 624 -28.97 -3.82 -19.87
N ASN A 625 -29.59 -3.04 -18.98
CA ASN A 625 -29.84 -1.63 -19.22
C ASN A 625 -28.56 -0.83 -19.01
N PRO A 626 -28.19 0.12 -19.90
CA PRO A 626 -27.04 0.98 -19.70
C PRO A 626 -27.34 2.08 -18.65
N MET A 627 -26.29 2.75 -18.15
CA MET A 627 -26.42 3.77 -17.09
C MET A 627 -27.33 4.95 -17.48
N GLN A 628 -27.39 5.28 -18.78
CA GLN A 628 -28.19 6.35 -19.36
C GLN A 628 -29.65 5.98 -19.63
N SER A 629 -30.08 4.77 -19.28
CA SER A 629 -31.46 4.31 -19.49
C SER A 629 -32.48 5.01 -18.58
N GLU A 630 -33.73 5.07 -19.03
CA GLU A 630 -34.85 5.68 -18.29
C GLU A 630 -35.02 5.06 -16.89
N SER A 631 -34.93 3.73 -16.80
CA SER A 631 -35.11 2.99 -15.54
C SER A 631 -34.07 3.37 -14.49
N ILE A 632 -32.80 3.46 -14.88
CA ILE A 632 -31.68 3.81 -14.00
C ILE A 632 -31.78 5.28 -13.57
N VAL A 633 -32.04 6.19 -14.50
CA VAL A 633 -32.19 7.62 -14.19
C VAL A 633 -33.35 7.85 -13.22
N TYR A 634 -34.51 7.21 -13.42
CA TYR A 634 -35.64 7.32 -12.50
C TYR A 634 -35.33 6.75 -11.12
N SER A 635 -34.57 5.65 -11.06
CA SER A 635 -34.17 5.02 -9.80
C SER A 635 -33.22 5.92 -9.00
N LEU A 636 -32.25 6.56 -9.66
CA LEU A 636 -31.36 7.56 -9.06
C LEU A 636 -32.14 8.78 -8.54
N LEU A 637 -33.05 9.34 -9.34
CA LEU A 637 -33.89 10.47 -8.93
C LEU A 637 -34.77 10.13 -7.71
N ARG A 638 -35.35 8.93 -7.67
CA ARG A 638 -36.14 8.47 -6.53
C ARG A 638 -35.29 8.34 -5.26
N LEU A 639 -34.09 7.78 -5.38
CA LEU A 639 -33.18 7.64 -4.24
C LEU A 639 -32.70 8.98 -3.69
N LEU A 640 -32.55 9.99 -4.54
CA LEU A 640 -32.11 11.32 -4.12
C LEU A 640 -33.04 11.91 -3.03
N SER A 641 -34.33 11.61 -3.06
CA SER A 641 -35.30 12.08 -2.04
C SER A 641 -35.34 11.24 -0.76
N LEU A 642 -34.74 10.04 -0.74
CA LEU A 642 -34.92 9.04 0.32
C LEU A 642 -33.62 8.68 1.06
N SER A 643 -32.46 9.14 0.58
CA SER A 643 -31.14 8.70 1.02
C SER A 643 -30.48 9.65 2.03
N SER A 644 -29.40 9.19 2.68
CA SER A 644 -28.56 10.01 3.56
C SER A 644 -27.89 11.16 2.78
N PRO A 645 -27.47 12.27 3.45
CA PRO A 645 -26.82 13.39 2.77
C PRO A 645 -25.62 12.97 1.92
N LYS A 646 -24.70 12.17 2.44
CA LYS A 646 -23.53 11.73 1.66
C LYS A 646 -23.90 10.90 0.44
N CYS A 647 -24.89 10.01 0.56
CA CYS A 647 -25.42 9.27 -0.57
C CYS A 647 -26.10 10.18 -1.60
N GLN A 648 -26.79 11.25 -1.17
CA GLN A 648 -27.35 12.25 -2.08
C GLN A 648 -26.28 12.97 -2.89
N ALA A 649 -25.14 13.35 -2.28
CA ALA A 649 -24.03 13.96 -3.01
C ALA A 649 -23.47 13.02 -4.08
N ALA A 650 -23.25 11.75 -3.74
CA ALA A 650 -22.78 10.74 -4.68
C ALA A 650 -23.78 10.48 -5.82
N ILE A 651 -25.09 10.48 -5.54
CA ILE A 651 -26.13 10.35 -6.57
C ILE A 651 -26.15 11.58 -7.49
N LEU A 652 -26.04 12.81 -6.94
CA LEU A 652 -25.94 14.03 -7.75
C LEU A 652 -24.69 14.00 -8.64
N GLN A 653 -23.56 13.56 -8.09
CA GLN A 653 -22.32 13.39 -8.85
C GLN A 653 -22.49 12.32 -9.94
N THR A 654 -23.18 11.21 -9.66
CA THR A 654 -23.49 10.16 -10.65
C THR A 654 -24.33 10.73 -11.79
N LEU A 655 -25.44 11.43 -11.48
CA LEU A 655 -26.31 12.09 -12.46
C LEU A 655 -25.54 13.13 -13.30
N TYR A 656 -24.66 13.90 -12.65
CA TYR A 656 -23.76 14.83 -13.33
C TYR A 656 -22.77 14.11 -14.26
N GLY A 657 -22.13 13.03 -13.81
CA GLY A 657 -21.19 12.25 -14.61
C GLY A 657 -21.85 11.67 -15.85
N ILE A 658 -23.02 11.04 -15.70
CA ILE A 658 -23.73 10.44 -16.83
C ILE A 658 -24.23 11.49 -17.83
N VAL A 659 -24.73 12.64 -17.36
CA VAL A 659 -25.20 13.70 -18.27
C VAL A 659 -24.04 14.47 -18.92
N SER A 660 -22.84 14.39 -18.37
CA SER A 660 -21.64 15.05 -18.94
C SER A 660 -21.10 14.32 -20.16
N SER A 661 -21.42 13.04 -20.36
CA SER A 661 -21.00 12.28 -21.54
C SER A 661 -21.67 12.81 -22.82
N PRO A 662 -20.90 13.17 -23.87
CA PRO A 662 -21.47 13.63 -25.14
C PRO A 662 -22.46 12.64 -25.78
N GLN A 663 -22.29 11.34 -25.55
CA GLN A 663 -23.14 10.29 -26.12
C GLN A 663 -24.45 10.09 -25.34
N ALA A 664 -24.43 10.31 -24.02
CA ALA A 664 -25.59 10.07 -23.14
C ALA A 664 -26.39 11.34 -22.80
N SER A 665 -25.76 12.52 -22.90
CA SER A 665 -26.28 13.78 -22.36
C SER A 665 -27.71 14.12 -22.78
N GLU A 666 -28.05 13.94 -24.05
CA GLU A 666 -29.37 14.29 -24.58
C GLU A 666 -30.47 13.34 -24.08
N ALA A 667 -30.20 12.03 -24.09
CA ALA A 667 -31.12 11.03 -23.56
C ALA A 667 -31.34 11.22 -22.05
N VAL A 668 -30.26 11.38 -21.27
CA VAL A 668 -30.34 11.59 -19.82
C VAL A 668 -31.11 12.87 -19.49
N ALA A 669 -30.86 13.98 -20.21
CA ALA A 669 -31.62 15.21 -20.01
C ALA A 669 -33.11 15.01 -20.29
N ALA A 670 -33.47 14.28 -21.36
CA ALA A 670 -34.85 13.94 -21.66
C ALA A 670 -35.51 13.11 -20.54
N HIS A 671 -34.79 12.10 -20.00
CA HIS A 671 -35.28 11.31 -18.87
C HIS A 671 -35.41 12.12 -17.57
N ILE A 672 -34.45 13.00 -17.26
CA ILE A 672 -34.55 13.91 -16.11
C ILE A 672 -35.80 14.79 -16.25
N LYS A 673 -36.09 15.28 -17.46
CA LYS A 673 -37.31 16.06 -17.72
C LYS A 673 -38.59 15.23 -17.50
N SER A 674 -38.70 14.04 -18.11
CA SER A 674 -39.91 13.22 -18.01
C SER A 674 -40.16 12.69 -16.59
N GLY A 675 -39.09 12.43 -15.84
CA GLY A 675 -39.14 11.95 -14.45
C GLY A 675 -39.36 13.04 -13.40
N LYS A 676 -39.69 14.28 -13.78
CA LYS A 676 -39.77 15.45 -12.87
C LYS A 676 -38.47 15.71 -12.09
N GLY A 677 -37.33 15.29 -12.64
CA GLY A 677 -36.03 15.38 -11.99
C GLY A 677 -35.59 16.83 -11.73
N ILE A 678 -35.99 17.79 -12.57
CA ILE A 678 -35.69 19.22 -12.33
C ILE A 678 -36.25 19.67 -10.99
N THR A 679 -37.51 19.36 -10.69
CA THR A 679 -38.16 19.72 -9.42
C THR A 679 -37.49 19.04 -8.21
N ILE A 680 -36.91 17.85 -8.40
CA ILE A 680 -36.17 17.09 -7.36
C ILE A 680 -34.77 17.71 -7.14
N ILE A 681 -34.10 18.17 -8.20
CA ILE A 681 -32.73 18.71 -8.14
C ILE A 681 -32.69 20.15 -7.58
N VAL A 682 -33.68 20.98 -7.93
CA VAL A 682 -33.71 22.42 -7.57
C VAL A 682 -33.50 22.72 -6.07
N PRO A 683 -34.10 21.97 -5.12
CA PRO A 683 -33.85 22.18 -3.69
C PRO A 683 -32.37 22.05 -3.27
N PHE A 684 -31.57 21.25 -3.99
CA PHE A 684 -30.16 21.04 -3.66
C PHE A 684 -29.26 22.24 -4.01
N LEU A 685 -29.75 23.21 -4.79
CA LEU A 685 -29.03 24.46 -5.06
C LEU A 685 -28.79 25.30 -3.79
N GLU A 686 -29.59 25.09 -2.74
CA GLU A 686 -29.50 25.78 -1.45
C GLU A 686 -29.09 24.86 -0.30
N HIS A 687 -28.60 23.66 -0.61
CA HIS A 687 -28.20 22.71 0.42
C HIS A 687 -27.10 23.30 1.34
N PRO A 688 -27.10 23.04 2.67
CA PRO A 688 -26.10 23.60 3.57
C PRO A 688 -24.66 23.16 3.24
N GLU A 689 -24.50 21.94 2.71
CA GLU A 689 -23.18 21.39 2.33
C GLU A 689 -22.77 21.82 0.92
N VAL A 690 -21.48 22.16 0.75
CA VAL A 690 -20.91 22.69 -0.50
C VAL A 690 -20.99 21.67 -1.64
N ASP A 691 -20.68 20.40 -1.37
CA ASP A 691 -20.59 19.36 -2.39
C ASP A 691 -21.93 19.13 -3.08
N HIS A 692 -23.04 19.06 -2.33
CA HIS A 692 -24.39 18.96 -2.88
C HIS A 692 -24.72 20.12 -3.79
N ARG A 693 -24.45 21.35 -3.32
CA ARG A 693 -24.72 22.56 -4.11
C ARG A 693 -23.92 22.55 -5.39
N LEU A 694 -22.64 22.20 -5.31
CA LEU A 694 -21.74 22.20 -6.46
C LEU A 694 -22.17 21.16 -7.51
N TYR A 695 -22.47 19.92 -7.11
CA TYR A 695 -22.96 18.91 -8.05
C TYR A 695 -24.33 19.26 -8.63
N ALA A 696 -25.24 19.82 -7.81
CA ALA A 696 -26.54 20.30 -8.28
C ALA A 696 -26.40 21.46 -9.28
N LEU A 697 -25.49 22.41 -9.04
CA LEU A 697 -25.19 23.51 -9.94
C LEU A 697 -24.60 22.99 -11.27
N ARG A 698 -23.59 22.11 -11.21
CA ARG A 698 -22.98 21.51 -12.41
C ARG A 698 -23.98 20.73 -13.26
N LEU A 699 -24.83 19.92 -12.62
CA LEU A 699 -25.94 19.23 -13.28
C LEU A 699 -26.92 20.23 -13.92
N THR A 700 -27.33 21.25 -13.16
CA THR A 700 -28.26 22.29 -13.63
C THR A 700 -27.69 23.09 -14.81
N ARG A 701 -26.37 23.36 -14.84
CA ARG A 701 -25.71 24.03 -15.97
C ARG A 701 -25.89 23.25 -17.27
N ILE A 702 -25.61 21.94 -17.24
CA ILE A 702 -25.76 21.09 -18.44
C ILE A 702 -27.23 21.02 -18.86
N LEU A 703 -28.15 20.92 -17.89
CA LEU A 703 -29.59 20.97 -18.17
C LEU A 703 -30.02 22.33 -18.74
N ALA A 704 -29.42 23.45 -18.34
CA ALA A 704 -29.73 24.77 -18.88
C ALA A 704 -29.36 24.89 -20.36
N GLU A 705 -28.24 24.29 -20.78
CA GLU A 705 -27.81 24.27 -22.20
C GLU A 705 -28.79 23.51 -23.10
N ARG A 706 -29.50 22.50 -22.58
CA ARG A 706 -30.35 21.58 -23.38
C ARG A 706 -31.85 21.80 -23.18
N LEU A 707 -32.27 22.12 -21.97
CA LEU A 707 -33.66 22.23 -21.53
C LEU A 707 -34.02 23.66 -21.07
N GLY A 708 -33.29 24.67 -21.55
CA GLY A 708 -33.35 26.05 -21.04
C GLY A 708 -34.76 26.56 -20.75
N GLN A 709 -35.71 26.42 -21.70
CA GLN A 709 -37.08 26.90 -21.49
C GLN A 709 -37.84 26.15 -20.39
N VAL A 710 -37.68 24.83 -20.32
CA VAL A 710 -38.33 23.98 -19.32
C VAL A 710 -37.75 24.29 -17.93
N LEU A 711 -36.42 24.39 -17.85
CA LEU A 711 -35.72 24.74 -16.63
C LEU A 711 -36.13 26.14 -16.13
N ALA A 712 -36.17 27.14 -17.01
CA ALA A 712 -36.61 28.49 -16.65
C ALA A 712 -38.04 28.50 -16.09
N ASN A 713 -38.96 27.72 -16.67
CA ASN A 713 -40.33 27.61 -16.17
C ASN A 713 -40.42 27.00 -14.75
N GLU A 714 -39.52 26.08 -14.40
CA GLU A 714 -39.46 25.45 -13.07
C GLU A 714 -38.74 26.32 -12.01
N LEU A 715 -37.76 27.13 -12.43
CA LEU A 715 -36.99 28.00 -11.52
C LEU A 715 -37.74 29.29 -11.14
N ARG A 716 -38.64 29.78 -12.00
CA ARG A 716 -39.42 31.02 -11.76
C ARG A 716 -40.30 30.95 -10.51
N PRO A 717 -41.16 29.93 -10.31
CA PRO A 717 -42.09 29.90 -9.17
C PRO A 717 -41.39 29.88 -7.81
N SER A 718 -40.15 29.38 -7.76
CA SER A 718 -39.36 29.21 -6.54
C SER A 718 -38.29 30.30 -6.35
N ASN A 719 -38.36 31.38 -7.14
CA ASN A 719 -37.45 32.54 -7.15
C ASN A 719 -35.95 32.17 -7.24
N LYS A 720 -35.63 31.05 -7.91
CA LYS A 720 -34.24 30.54 -7.96
C LYS A 720 -33.35 31.31 -8.91
N ILE A 721 -33.92 32.07 -9.84
CA ILE A 721 -33.16 32.95 -10.74
C ILE A 721 -32.52 34.09 -9.93
N SER A 722 -33.26 34.71 -9.01
CA SER A 722 -32.71 35.71 -8.08
C SER A 722 -31.64 35.10 -7.19
N LEU A 723 -31.90 33.91 -6.62
CA LEU A 723 -30.93 33.20 -5.80
C LEU A 723 -29.60 32.97 -6.53
N LEU A 724 -29.64 32.56 -7.81
CA LEU A 724 -28.42 32.33 -8.60
C LEU A 724 -27.63 33.63 -8.82
N LYS A 725 -28.33 34.77 -9.01
CA LYS A 725 -27.69 36.10 -9.05
C LYS A 725 -27.04 36.42 -7.70
N ASP A 726 -27.75 36.20 -6.59
CA ASP A 726 -27.24 36.48 -5.26
C ASP A 726 -25.99 35.64 -4.96
N LYS A 727 -26.01 34.35 -5.31
CA LYS A 727 -24.84 33.45 -5.18
C LYS A 727 -23.64 33.89 -6.03
N LEU A 728 -23.89 34.42 -7.24
CA LEU A 728 -22.83 34.95 -8.09
C LEU A 728 -22.14 36.16 -7.44
N LEU A 729 -22.91 37.01 -6.76
CA LEU A 729 -22.43 38.23 -6.11
C LEU A 729 -21.92 38.02 -4.68
N ASP A 730 -22.22 36.88 -4.06
CA ASP A 730 -21.85 36.57 -2.68
C ASP A 730 -20.36 36.25 -2.54
N ASN A 731 -19.65 37.02 -1.71
CA ASN A 731 -18.24 36.80 -1.44
C ASN A 731 -17.94 35.51 -0.67
N GLN A 732 -18.93 34.90 -0.01
CA GLN A 732 -18.78 33.65 0.72
C GLN A 732 -18.87 32.40 -0.17
N CYS A 733 -19.43 32.52 -1.37
CA CYS A 733 -19.49 31.43 -2.34
C CYS A 733 -18.12 31.17 -2.98
N THR A 734 -17.83 29.89 -3.26
CA THR A 734 -16.59 29.48 -3.94
C THR A 734 -16.56 29.97 -5.40
N ASP A 735 -15.35 30.15 -5.96
CA ASP A 735 -15.20 30.56 -7.37
C ASP A 735 -15.87 29.55 -8.34
N GLU A 736 -15.86 28.27 -7.99
CA GLU A 736 -16.55 27.22 -8.76
C GLU A 736 -18.07 27.40 -8.72
N GLU A 737 -18.69 27.56 -7.54
CA GLU A 737 -20.13 27.79 -7.42
C GLU A 737 -20.57 29.04 -8.19
N LYS A 738 -19.78 30.13 -8.12
CA LYS A 738 -20.05 31.35 -8.87
C LYS A 738 -19.96 31.12 -10.37
N SER A 739 -18.95 30.38 -10.84
CA SER A 739 -18.78 30.09 -12.27
C SER A 739 -19.95 29.28 -12.83
N GLU A 740 -20.42 28.28 -12.08
CA GLU A 740 -21.57 27.46 -12.47
C GLU A 740 -22.86 28.29 -12.44
N ALA A 741 -23.07 29.13 -11.41
CA ALA A 741 -24.23 30.03 -11.33
C ALA A 741 -24.27 31.02 -12.51
N ALA A 742 -23.13 31.62 -12.88
CA ALA A 742 -23.03 32.50 -14.04
C ALA A 742 -23.40 31.77 -15.34
N CYS A 743 -22.89 30.55 -15.55
CA CYS A 743 -23.21 29.75 -16.72
C CYS A 743 -24.67 29.31 -16.78
N ILE A 744 -25.29 28.96 -15.64
CA ILE A 744 -26.72 28.63 -15.60
C ILE A 744 -27.52 29.85 -16.05
N LEU A 745 -27.32 31.02 -15.42
CA LEU A 745 -28.03 32.24 -15.77
C LEU A 745 -27.82 32.64 -17.24
N ALA A 746 -26.60 32.49 -17.75
CA ALA A 746 -26.26 32.74 -19.15
C ALA A 746 -27.02 31.86 -20.16
N ASN A 747 -27.39 30.64 -19.76
CA ASN A 747 -28.03 29.66 -20.65
C ASN A 747 -29.56 29.62 -20.51
N LEU A 748 -30.13 30.26 -19.47
CA LEU A 748 -31.58 30.36 -19.30
C LEU A 748 -32.20 31.38 -20.27
N PRO A 749 -33.32 31.07 -20.93
CA PRO A 749 -34.09 32.06 -21.67
C PRO A 749 -34.84 32.98 -20.70
N LEU A 750 -34.35 34.22 -20.58
CA LEU A 750 -34.94 35.28 -19.77
C LEU A 750 -35.73 36.25 -20.67
N SER A 751 -36.88 36.70 -20.19
CA SER A 751 -37.63 37.79 -20.81
C SER A 751 -36.98 39.15 -20.53
N ASP A 752 -37.27 40.16 -21.36
CA ASP A 752 -36.74 41.52 -21.18
C ASP A 752 -37.09 42.11 -19.79
N ASP A 753 -38.28 41.80 -19.29
CA ASP A 753 -38.70 42.21 -17.95
C ASP A 753 -37.86 41.53 -16.85
N GLU A 754 -37.53 40.24 -16.99
CA GLU A 754 -36.65 39.53 -16.06
C GLU A 754 -35.21 40.05 -16.10
N VAL A 755 -34.69 40.37 -17.30
CA VAL A 755 -33.36 41.00 -17.43
C VAL A 755 -33.34 42.37 -16.74
N LYS A 756 -34.42 43.14 -16.85
CA LYS A 756 -34.54 44.46 -16.22
C LYS A 756 -34.74 44.41 -14.71
N THR A 757 -35.61 43.53 -14.23
CA THR A 757 -36.07 43.50 -12.83
C THR A 757 -35.26 42.54 -11.96
N ILE A 758 -34.84 41.38 -12.48
CA ILE A 758 -34.12 40.37 -11.71
C ILE A 758 -32.60 40.56 -11.87
N LEU A 759 -32.10 40.58 -13.11
CA LEU A 759 -30.65 40.77 -13.32
C LEU A 759 -30.21 42.20 -12.98
N GLU A 760 -31.02 43.19 -13.33
CA GLU A 760 -30.80 44.63 -13.14
C GLU A 760 -29.61 45.19 -13.93
N THR A 761 -29.66 46.48 -14.27
CA THR A 761 -28.57 47.16 -15.00
C THR A 761 -27.29 47.30 -14.17
N SER A 762 -27.39 47.26 -12.84
CA SER A 762 -26.26 47.27 -11.89
C SER A 762 -25.29 46.10 -12.12
N LEU A 763 -25.82 44.93 -12.53
CA LEU A 763 -25.03 43.72 -12.78
C LEU A 763 -24.09 43.87 -13.98
N ILE A 764 -24.42 44.73 -14.95
CA ILE A 764 -23.54 45.02 -16.10
C ILE A 764 -22.22 45.60 -15.59
N ARG A 765 -22.28 46.61 -14.72
CA ARG A 765 -21.09 47.25 -14.15
C ARG A 765 -20.21 46.25 -13.40
N TRP A 766 -20.83 45.40 -12.58
CA TRP A 766 -20.13 44.37 -11.83
C TRP A 766 -19.46 43.35 -12.77
N THR A 767 -20.22 42.82 -13.74
CA THR A 767 -19.75 41.83 -14.73
C THR A 767 -18.55 42.35 -15.52
N VAL A 768 -18.61 43.61 -15.99
CA VAL A 768 -17.50 44.25 -16.71
C VAL A 768 -16.28 44.44 -15.82
N THR A 769 -16.47 44.74 -14.54
CA THR A 769 -15.37 44.88 -13.58
C THR A 769 -14.70 43.52 -13.33
N ALA A 770 -15.49 42.48 -13.08
CA ALA A 770 -15.02 41.11 -12.89
C ALA A 770 -14.23 40.61 -14.11
N LEU A 771 -14.74 40.80 -15.34
CA LEU A 771 -14.02 40.43 -16.57
C LEU A 771 -12.66 41.12 -16.70
N LYS A 772 -12.53 42.39 -16.27
CA LYS A 772 -11.25 43.12 -16.28
C LYS A 772 -10.28 42.60 -15.21
N GLU A 773 -10.78 42.22 -14.05
CA GLU A 773 -9.98 41.64 -12.95
C GLU A 773 -9.41 40.28 -13.36
N TYR A 774 -10.24 39.37 -13.89
CA TYR A 774 -9.78 38.07 -14.38
C TYR A 774 -8.76 38.20 -15.51
N ARG A 775 -8.86 39.23 -16.35
CA ARG A 775 -7.86 39.53 -17.39
C ARG A 775 -6.51 39.98 -16.80
N ARG A 776 -6.51 40.78 -15.72
CA ARG A 776 -5.28 41.27 -15.06
C ARG A 776 -4.55 40.16 -14.30
N SER A 777 -5.28 39.21 -13.74
CA SER A 777 -4.72 38.08 -12.99
C SER A 777 -4.15 36.95 -13.88
N SER A 778 -4.46 36.94 -15.19
CA SER A 778 -4.15 35.84 -16.12
C SER A 778 -2.75 35.91 -16.78
N GLY A 779 -1.77 36.55 -16.13
CA GLY A 779 -0.41 36.73 -16.65
C GLY A 779 0.47 35.46 -16.75
N GLY A 780 -0.07 34.23 -16.72
CA GLY A 780 0.78 33.05 -16.90
C GLY A 780 0.16 31.65 -16.92
N ARG A 781 -1.01 31.38 -16.32
CA ARG A 781 -1.69 30.06 -16.42
C ARG A 781 -3.21 30.24 -16.27
N ASN A 782 -3.99 29.91 -17.31
CA ASN A 782 -5.45 29.93 -17.23
C ASN A 782 -5.93 28.69 -16.47
N SER A 783 -6.46 28.86 -15.25
CA SER A 783 -7.14 27.78 -14.55
C SER A 783 -8.50 27.48 -15.22
N ARG A 784 -8.95 26.22 -15.17
CA ARG A 784 -10.25 25.78 -15.72
C ARG A 784 -11.44 26.59 -15.14
N PRO A 785 -11.52 26.87 -13.82
CA PRO A 785 -12.61 27.68 -13.26
C PRO A 785 -12.67 29.12 -13.80
N THR A 786 -11.51 29.76 -14.02
CA THR A 786 -11.47 31.12 -14.59
C THR A 786 -12.01 31.14 -16.02
N SER A 787 -11.75 30.11 -16.82
CA SER A 787 -12.30 30.02 -18.19
C SER A 787 -13.82 29.85 -18.19
N ILE A 788 -14.37 29.04 -17.29
CA ILE A 788 -15.83 28.81 -17.14
C ILE A 788 -16.51 30.08 -16.64
N MET A 789 -15.91 30.77 -15.65
CA MET A 789 -16.40 32.04 -15.15
C MET A 789 -16.51 33.08 -16.28
N VAL A 790 -15.45 33.28 -17.06
CA VAL A 790 -15.46 34.23 -18.18
C VAL A 790 -16.54 33.86 -19.21
N GLU A 791 -16.75 32.56 -19.48
CA GLU A 791 -17.83 32.10 -20.34
C GLU A 791 -19.21 32.51 -19.81
N GLY A 792 -19.48 32.23 -18.55
CA GLY A 792 -20.75 32.58 -17.89
C GLY A 792 -20.99 34.09 -17.88
N LEU A 793 -19.97 34.89 -17.53
CA LEU A 793 -20.04 36.35 -17.53
C LEU A 793 -20.32 36.92 -18.93
N LEU A 794 -19.67 36.40 -19.99
CA LEU A 794 -19.98 36.82 -21.36
C LEU A 794 -21.41 36.44 -21.74
N GLY A 795 -21.86 35.26 -21.35
CA GLY A 795 -23.23 34.82 -21.57
C GLY A 795 -24.27 35.70 -20.89
N LEU A 796 -24.01 36.17 -19.65
CA LEU A 796 -24.85 37.16 -18.98
C LEU A 796 -24.93 38.47 -19.77
N LEU A 797 -23.80 38.95 -20.32
CA LEU A 797 -23.80 40.15 -21.15
C LEU A 797 -24.62 39.99 -22.44
N LEU A 798 -24.83 38.76 -22.94
CA LEU A 798 -25.69 38.53 -24.10
C LEU A 798 -27.16 38.83 -23.83
N HIS A 799 -27.65 38.57 -22.61
CA HIS A 799 -29.02 38.94 -22.22
C HIS A 799 -29.24 40.44 -22.34
N PHE A 800 -28.27 41.23 -21.86
CA PHE A 800 -28.32 42.70 -21.97
C PHE A 800 -28.12 43.19 -23.40
N ALA A 801 -27.25 42.55 -24.19
CA ALA A 801 -27.01 42.93 -25.59
C ALA A 801 -28.21 42.69 -26.50
N ARG A 802 -29.02 41.66 -26.20
CA ARG A 802 -30.22 41.29 -26.95
C ARG A 802 -31.44 42.15 -26.60
N SER A 803 -31.47 42.78 -25.42
CA SER A 803 -32.66 43.51 -24.97
C SER A 803 -32.88 44.81 -25.76
N PRO A 804 -34.09 45.08 -26.28
CA PRO A 804 -34.41 46.32 -26.98
C PRO A 804 -34.72 47.49 -26.04
N ASP A 805 -34.72 47.27 -24.72
CA ASP A 805 -35.08 48.31 -23.74
C ASP A 805 -34.05 49.47 -23.74
N PRO A 806 -34.51 50.72 -23.91
CA PRO A 806 -33.61 51.87 -24.05
C PRO A 806 -32.78 52.17 -22.79
N THR A 807 -33.27 51.79 -21.60
CA THR A 807 -32.54 51.99 -20.33
C THR A 807 -31.42 50.97 -20.16
N ILE A 808 -31.59 49.75 -20.66
CA ILE A 808 -30.52 48.75 -20.71
C ILE A 808 -29.49 49.17 -21.76
N LEU A 809 -29.94 49.58 -22.96
CA LEU A 809 -29.05 49.97 -24.04
C LEU A 809 -28.18 51.19 -23.70
N SER A 810 -28.66 52.16 -22.91
CA SER A 810 -27.84 53.28 -22.45
C SER A 810 -26.68 52.82 -21.54
N VAL A 811 -26.93 51.87 -20.65
CA VAL A 811 -25.91 51.29 -19.75
C VAL A 811 -24.92 50.40 -20.51
N VAL A 812 -25.41 49.65 -21.52
CA VAL A 812 -24.58 48.90 -22.48
C VAL A 812 -23.60 49.83 -23.22
N GLN A 813 -24.07 51.03 -23.62
CA GLN A 813 -23.23 52.06 -24.25
C GLN A 813 -22.21 52.65 -23.27
N GLU A 814 -22.63 53.01 -22.05
CA GLU A 814 -21.76 53.55 -21.00
C GLU A 814 -20.57 52.64 -20.70
N HIS A 815 -20.82 51.32 -20.60
CA HIS A 815 -19.79 50.33 -20.30
C HIS A 815 -19.03 49.75 -21.51
N ARG A 816 -19.34 50.23 -22.73
CA ARG A 816 -18.62 49.89 -23.97
C ARG A 816 -18.56 48.38 -24.25
N LEU A 817 -19.70 47.68 -24.13
CA LEU A 817 -19.77 46.22 -24.28
C LEU A 817 -19.29 45.71 -25.65
N MET A 818 -19.46 46.48 -26.71
CA MET A 818 -18.93 46.12 -28.04
C MET A 818 -17.40 45.92 -28.03
N THR A 819 -16.66 46.76 -27.30
CA THR A 819 -15.21 46.60 -27.13
C THR A 819 -14.88 45.34 -26.34
N ILE A 820 -15.65 45.05 -25.29
CA ILE A 820 -15.45 43.86 -24.46
C ILE A 820 -15.59 42.60 -25.31
N PHE A 821 -16.69 42.46 -26.07
CA PHE A 821 -16.87 41.31 -26.96
C PHE A 821 -15.78 41.22 -28.03
N ARG A 822 -15.41 42.34 -28.67
CA ARG A 822 -14.31 42.38 -29.66
C ARG A 822 -12.99 41.87 -29.09
N GLU A 823 -12.65 42.25 -27.86
CA GLU A 823 -11.41 41.81 -27.21
C GLU A 823 -11.36 40.29 -26.98
N GLN A 824 -12.50 39.64 -26.77
CA GLN A 824 -12.59 38.19 -26.54
C GLN A 824 -12.40 37.35 -27.81
N LEU A 825 -12.56 37.93 -29.00
CA LEU A 825 -12.36 37.21 -30.27
C LEU A 825 -10.89 36.84 -30.54
N ARG A 826 -9.94 37.47 -29.82
CA ARG A 826 -8.49 37.31 -30.05
C ARG A 826 -7.88 36.09 -29.35
N PHE A 827 -8.65 35.31 -28.60
CA PHE A 827 -8.16 34.16 -27.85
C PHE A 827 -8.28 32.87 -28.69
N PRO A 828 -7.17 32.32 -29.22
CA PRO A 828 -7.24 31.22 -30.20
C PRO A 828 -7.79 29.91 -29.60
N SER A 829 -7.47 29.61 -28.34
CA SER A 829 -7.73 28.32 -27.68
C SER A 829 -9.07 28.21 -26.94
N GLN A 830 -10.02 29.13 -27.14
CA GLN A 830 -11.29 29.17 -26.38
C GLN A 830 -12.52 29.33 -27.32
N PRO A 831 -12.99 28.25 -27.98
CA PRO A 831 -14.06 28.33 -28.98
C PRO A 831 -15.39 28.85 -28.43
N ARG A 832 -15.83 28.38 -27.25
CA ARG A 832 -17.07 28.86 -26.61
C ARG A 832 -17.05 30.37 -26.31
N LEU A 833 -15.90 30.93 -25.93
CA LEU A 833 -15.78 32.38 -25.70
C LEU A 833 -15.86 33.16 -27.01
N LYS A 834 -15.16 32.71 -28.06
CA LYS A 834 -15.22 33.30 -29.41
C LYS A 834 -16.67 33.30 -29.93
N GLN A 835 -17.38 32.18 -29.76
CA GLN A 835 -18.77 32.03 -30.14
C GLN A 835 -19.68 33.02 -29.42
N ARG A 836 -19.63 33.08 -28.08
CA ARG A 836 -20.45 34.02 -27.28
C ARG A 836 -20.13 35.46 -27.64
N ALA A 837 -18.86 35.80 -27.81
CA ALA A 837 -18.45 37.15 -28.17
C ALA A 837 -18.95 37.58 -29.57
N ALA A 838 -18.90 36.69 -30.56
CA ALA A 838 -19.46 36.96 -31.89
C ALA A 838 -20.97 37.17 -31.83
N PHE A 839 -21.71 36.36 -31.06
CA PHE A 839 -23.14 36.60 -30.82
C PHE A 839 -23.42 37.94 -30.11
N GLY A 840 -22.55 38.35 -29.18
CA GLY A 840 -22.67 39.67 -28.53
C GLY A 840 -22.59 40.81 -29.54
N LEU A 841 -21.63 40.75 -30.46
CA LEU A 841 -21.49 41.72 -31.54
C LEU A 841 -22.69 41.72 -32.50
N LYS A 842 -23.19 40.53 -32.84
CA LYS A 842 -24.42 40.36 -33.62
C LYS A 842 -25.60 41.09 -32.96
N TYR A 843 -25.90 40.79 -31.70
CA TYR A 843 -27.07 41.38 -31.02
C TYR A 843 -26.95 42.91 -30.89
N LEU A 844 -25.76 43.42 -30.55
CA LEU A 844 -25.54 44.87 -30.50
C LEU A 844 -25.77 45.53 -31.87
N SER A 845 -25.30 44.90 -32.95
CA SER A 845 -25.52 45.40 -34.31
C SER A 845 -27.00 45.39 -34.71
N GLU A 846 -27.79 44.41 -34.27
CA GLU A 846 -29.23 44.30 -34.54
C GLU A 846 -30.06 45.32 -33.74
N SER A 847 -29.67 45.57 -32.48
CA SER A 847 -30.31 46.52 -31.54
C SER A 847 -30.19 47.99 -31.98
N ARG A 848 -29.40 48.29 -33.02
CA ARG A 848 -29.34 49.62 -33.66
C ARG A 848 -30.73 50.14 -34.04
N THR A 849 -31.59 49.29 -34.58
CA THR A 849 -32.91 49.71 -35.09
C THR A 849 -33.80 50.28 -33.99
N ALA A 850 -33.77 49.67 -32.80
CA ALA A 850 -34.47 50.14 -31.61
C ALA A 850 -33.93 51.50 -31.13
N LEU A 851 -32.61 51.73 -31.17
CA LEU A 851 -31.99 53.01 -30.81
C LEU A 851 -32.35 54.15 -31.75
N VAL A 852 -32.38 53.87 -33.06
CA VAL A 852 -32.77 54.85 -34.08
C VAL A 852 -34.26 55.21 -33.92
N ALA A 853 -35.12 54.24 -33.62
CA ALA A 853 -36.53 54.47 -33.33
C ALA A 853 -36.75 55.34 -32.08
N ALA A 854 -36.03 55.07 -30.98
CA ALA A 854 -36.16 55.81 -29.72
C ALA A 854 -35.76 57.29 -29.83
N ARG A 855 -34.71 57.61 -30.61
CA ARG A 855 -34.27 59.00 -30.86
C ARG A 855 -35.25 59.80 -31.71
N ASN A 856 -36.01 59.14 -32.59
CA ASN A 856 -37.02 59.80 -33.42
C ASN A 856 -38.33 60.10 -32.65
N SER A 857 -38.46 59.61 -31.41
CA SER A 857 -39.62 59.81 -30.54
C SER A 857 -39.43 60.81 -29.39
N GLU A 858 -38.24 61.42 -29.23
CA GLU A 858 -38.06 62.54 -28.29
C GLU A 858 -38.68 63.83 -28.86
N PRO A 859 -39.55 64.56 -28.12
CA PRO A 859 -40.08 65.83 -28.59
C PRO A 859 -38.97 66.88 -28.63
N HIS A 860 -38.77 67.49 -29.81
CA HIS A 860 -37.87 68.63 -29.96
C HIS A 860 -38.23 69.74 -28.97
N PRO A 861 -37.24 70.40 -28.32
CA PRO A 861 -37.53 71.57 -27.47
C PRO A 861 -38.16 72.69 -28.33
N PRO A 862 -39.05 73.52 -27.75
CA PRO A 862 -39.74 74.55 -28.52
C PRO A 862 -38.73 75.54 -29.11
N GLN A 863 -38.84 75.82 -30.41
CA GLN A 863 -38.03 76.81 -31.09
C GLN A 863 -38.29 78.20 -30.48
N GLY A 864 -37.39 78.65 -29.61
CA GLY A 864 -37.31 80.03 -29.16
C GLY A 864 -36.64 80.89 -30.24
N PHE A 865 -37.33 81.93 -30.69
CA PHE A 865 -36.82 83.00 -31.53
C PHE A 865 -35.56 83.62 -30.92
N CYS A 866 -34.41 83.50 -31.59
CA CYS A 866 -33.29 84.47 -31.68
C CYS A 866 -32.04 83.79 -32.28
N SER A 867 -31.84 83.86 -33.60
CA SER A 867 -30.51 83.69 -34.20
C SER A 867 -30.43 84.26 -35.63
N SER A 868 -30.97 85.45 -35.83
CA SER A 868 -30.58 86.31 -36.95
C SER A 868 -29.57 87.32 -36.41
N LEU A 869 -28.26 87.01 -36.56
CA LEU A 869 -27.12 87.94 -36.62
C LEU A 869 -25.78 87.18 -36.47
N ILE A 870 -25.40 86.32 -37.43
CA ILE A 870 -23.98 86.08 -37.79
C ILE A 870 -23.90 85.95 -39.32
N PHE A 871 -23.28 86.95 -39.94
CA PHE A 871 -23.02 87.10 -41.37
C PHE A 871 -21.58 86.59 -41.67
N MET A 872 -21.38 86.01 -42.87
CA MET A 872 -20.11 85.92 -43.62
C MET A 872 -19.01 84.95 -43.16
N CYS A 873 -19.00 83.75 -43.74
CA CYS A 873 -17.81 83.13 -44.37
C CYS A 873 -18.25 81.86 -45.10
N GLY A 874 -18.00 81.81 -46.41
CA GLY A 874 -18.28 80.64 -47.23
C GLY A 874 -17.43 79.45 -46.80
N ARG A 875 -18.06 78.48 -46.15
CA ARG A 875 -17.71 77.05 -46.27
C ARG A 875 -19.01 76.29 -46.51
N PRO A 876 -19.08 75.38 -47.49
CA PRO A 876 -20.23 74.48 -47.57
C PRO A 876 -20.35 73.75 -46.22
N PRO A 877 -21.56 73.47 -45.73
CA PRO A 877 -21.71 72.67 -44.52
C PRO A 877 -20.97 71.35 -44.75
N MET A 878 -19.93 71.08 -43.96
CA MET A 878 -19.26 69.80 -43.95
C MET A 878 -20.30 68.78 -43.50
N VAL A 879 -20.92 68.09 -44.45
CA VAL A 879 -21.80 66.96 -44.17
C VAL A 879 -20.92 65.94 -43.41
N PRO A 880 -21.27 65.58 -42.16
CA PRO A 880 -20.49 64.60 -41.41
C PRO A 880 -20.40 63.32 -42.24
N PRO A 881 -19.23 62.64 -42.29
CA PRO A 881 -19.05 61.46 -43.13
C PRO A 881 -20.10 60.42 -42.75
N THR A 882 -21.01 60.15 -43.69
CA THR A 882 -22.05 59.13 -43.53
C THR A 882 -21.38 57.76 -43.51
N CYS A 883 -21.82 56.88 -42.62
CA CYS A 883 -21.37 55.50 -42.61
C CYS A 883 -21.70 54.83 -43.95
N PRO A 884 -20.75 54.15 -44.62
CA PRO A 884 -21.04 53.47 -45.89
C PRO A 884 -22.05 52.33 -45.70
N ILE A 885 -22.09 51.70 -44.53
CA ILE A 885 -23.03 50.61 -44.21
C ILE A 885 -24.43 51.14 -43.86
N HIS A 886 -24.51 52.25 -43.13
CA HIS A 886 -25.78 52.73 -42.55
C HIS A 886 -26.35 54.00 -43.19
N ILE A 887 -25.58 54.66 -44.04
CA ILE A 887 -25.94 55.91 -44.75
C ILE A 887 -26.47 57.00 -43.79
N ALA A 888 -25.92 57.02 -42.58
CA ALA A 888 -26.25 57.95 -41.51
C ALA A 888 -24.99 58.24 -40.69
N SER A 889 -25.00 59.32 -39.89
CA SER A 889 -23.93 59.55 -38.92
C SER A 889 -23.95 58.41 -37.88
N CYS A 890 -22.84 57.68 -37.80
CA CYS A 890 -22.68 56.61 -36.82
C CYS A 890 -21.35 56.76 -36.08
N ASP A 891 -21.37 56.43 -34.80
CA ASP A 891 -20.19 56.39 -33.95
C ASP A 891 -20.03 54.97 -33.37
N GLU A 892 -18.80 54.65 -32.95
CA GLU A 892 -18.39 53.34 -32.42
C GLU A 892 -19.31 52.91 -31.27
N TYR A 893 -19.67 53.82 -30.36
CA TYR A 893 -20.37 53.45 -29.12
C TYR A 893 -21.88 53.72 -29.16
N SER A 894 -22.30 54.80 -29.81
CA SER A 894 -23.70 55.25 -29.75
C SER A 894 -24.67 54.53 -30.69
N GLN A 895 -24.17 53.79 -31.69
CA GLN A 895 -25.01 53.09 -32.69
C GLN A 895 -24.57 51.66 -32.99
N PHE A 896 -23.66 51.09 -32.18
CA PHE A 896 -23.16 49.71 -32.31
C PHE A 896 -22.74 49.31 -33.72
N CYS A 897 -22.06 50.23 -34.43
CA CYS A 897 -21.62 50.00 -35.79
C CYS A 897 -20.36 49.11 -35.80
N LEU A 898 -20.45 47.88 -36.31
CA LEU A 898 -19.33 46.94 -36.35
C LEU A 898 -18.12 47.47 -37.16
N LEU A 899 -18.37 48.27 -38.21
CA LEU A 899 -17.33 48.92 -39.00
C LEU A 899 -16.55 49.96 -38.19
N LYS A 900 -17.25 50.93 -37.58
CA LYS A 900 -16.61 51.95 -36.74
C LYS A 900 -16.01 51.35 -35.46
N GLY A 901 -16.56 50.21 -35.01
CA GLY A 901 -16.04 49.41 -33.93
C GLY A 901 -14.87 48.50 -34.25
N ASN A 902 -14.29 48.55 -35.47
CA ASN A 902 -13.16 47.68 -35.85
C ASN A 902 -13.41 46.18 -35.56
N CYS A 903 -14.66 45.73 -35.70
CA CYS A 903 -15.06 44.35 -35.39
C CYS A 903 -15.04 43.44 -36.63
N ILE A 904 -15.09 44.01 -37.84
CA ILE A 904 -15.22 43.24 -39.09
C ILE A 904 -14.02 42.33 -39.32
N LYS A 905 -12.79 42.85 -39.29
CA LYS A 905 -11.59 42.02 -39.50
C LYS A 905 -11.47 40.86 -38.50
N PRO A 906 -11.59 41.07 -37.18
CA PRO A 906 -11.63 39.97 -36.21
C PRO A 906 -12.73 38.93 -36.49
N LEU A 907 -13.90 39.32 -36.99
CA LEU A 907 -14.97 38.38 -37.36
C LEU A 907 -14.65 37.60 -38.64
N VAL A 908 -13.99 38.24 -39.63
CA VAL A 908 -13.50 37.56 -40.84
C VAL A 908 -12.43 36.54 -40.50
N ASP A 909 -11.51 36.87 -39.59
CA ASP A 909 -10.47 35.96 -39.11
C ASP A 909 -11.07 34.69 -38.46
N LEU A 910 -12.31 34.73 -37.96
CA LEU A 910 -13.02 33.58 -37.38
C LEU A 910 -13.72 32.69 -38.42
N LEU A 911 -13.82 33.11 -39.68
CA LEU A 911 -14.38 32.27 -40.74
C LEU A 911 -13.48 31.08 -41.08
N ILE A 912 -12.19 31.16 -40.73
CA ILE A 912 -11.19 30.09 -40.92
C ILE A 912 -10.93 29.29 -39.63
N ASP A 913 -11.74 29.47 -38.58
CA ASP A 913 -11.57 28.77 -37.29
C ASP A 913 -11.77 27.26 -37.42
N GLU A 914 -11.17 26.46 -36.52
CA GLU A 914 -11.36 25.00 -36.52
C GLU A 914 -12.77 24.61 -36.03
N ASP A 915 -13.40 25.43 -35.18
CA ASP A 915 -14.72 25.15 -34.60
C ASP A 915 -15.85 25.69 -35.47
N THR A 916 -16.72 24.80 -35.97
CA THR A 916 -17.87 25.15 -36.82
C THR A 916 -18.86 26.08 -36.11
N ASN A 917 -19.05 25.97 -34.79
CA ASN A 917 -19.97 26.85 -34.06
C ASN A 917 -19.43 28.29 -33.97
N VAL A 918 -18.12 28.45 -33.91
CA VAL A 918 -17.46 29.78 -33.99
C VAL A 918 -17.66 30.38 -35.36
N GLN A 919 -17.46 29.59 -36.43
CA GLN A 919 -17.71 30.01 -37.81
C GLN A 919 -19.18 30.44 -38.00
N ILE A 920 -20.15 29.67 -37.49
CA ILE A 920 -21.58 30.01 -37.54
C ILE A 920 -21.82 31.37 -36.87
N ALA A 921 -21.33 31.56 -35.65
CA ALA A 921 -21.54 32.81 -34.92
C ALA A 921 -20.90 34.02 -35.63
N ALA A 922 -19.73 33.84 -36.27
CA ALA A 922 -19.07 34.87 -37.06
C ALA A 922 -19.88 35.24 -38.32
N VAL A 923 -20.37 34.25 -39.06
CA VAL A 923 -21.24 34.46 -40.23
C VAL A 923 -22.52 35.19 -39.82
N GLU A 924 -23.15 34.80 -38.70
CA GLU A 924 -24.35 35.49 -38.22
C GLU A 924 -24.09 36.93 -37.78
N ALA A 925 -22.94 37.21 -37.15
CA ALA A 925 -22.56 38.57 -36.78
C ALA A 925 -22.24 39.45 -38.01
N LEU A 926 -21.65 38.89 -39.06
CA LEU A 926 -21.44 39.61 -40.32
C LEU A 926 -22.75 39.79 -41.09
N SER A 927 -23.66 38.82 -41.00
CA SER A 927 -24.99 38.87 -41.63
C SER A 927 -25.85 40.02 -41.10
N SER A 928 -25.67 40.46 -39.85
CA SER A 928 -26.44 41.58 -39.28
C SER A 928 -26.23 42.89 -40.05
N LEU A 929 -25.11 43.03 -40.77
CA LEU A 929 -24.80 44.17 -41.63
C LEU A 929 -25.65 44.19 -42.91
N LEU A 930 -26.17 43.03 -43.33
CA LEU A 930 -26.98 42.85 -44.54
C LEU A 930 -28.49 42.80 -44.25
N SER A 931 -28.90 42.80 -42.98
CA SER A 931 -30.30 42.74 -42.55
C SER A 931 -31.04 44.09 -42.61
N GLN A 932 -30.42 45.14 -43.17
CA GLN A 932 -30.97 46.50 -43.26
C GLN A 932 -31.95 46.67 -44.43
N SER A 933 -32.67 47.81 -44.48
CA SER A 933 -33.62 48.14 -45.54
C SER A 933 -32.94 48.18 -46.92
N SER A 934 -33.69 47.87 -47.99
CA SER A 934 -33.18 47.72 -49.37
C SER A 934 -32.45 48.95 -49.91
N TYR A 935 -32.67 50.13 -49.32
CA TYR A 935 -32.06 51.40 -49.73
C TYR A 935 -30.58 51.52 -49.35
N CYS A 936 -30.10 50.79 -48.34
CA CYS A 936 -28.70 50.85 -47.88
C CYS A 936 -27.85 49.65 -48.31
N LEU A 937 -28.46 48.67 -48.98
CA LEU A 937 -27.85 47.36 -49.25
C LEU A 937 -26.65 47.46 -50.20
N ASN A 938 -26.72 48.29 -51.24
CA ASN A 938 -25.64 48.42 -52.24
C ASN A 938 -24.35 48.97 -51.62
N GLY A 939 -24.44 50.08 -50.87
CA GLY A 939 -23.26 50.69 -50.22
C GLY A 939 -22.64 49.80 -49.13
N ALA A 940 -23.45 49.01 -48.43
CA ALA A 940 -22.96 48.04 -47.47
C ALA A 940 -22.20 46.89 -48.14
N ILE A 941 -22.70 46.34 -49.25
CA ILE A 941 -22.05 45.25 -49.99
C ILE A 941 -20.73 45.72 -50.61
N ASP A 942 -20.70 46.91 -51.22
CA ASP A 942 -19.47 47.48 -51.80
C ASP A 942 -18.37 47.67 -50.75
N GLU A 943 -18.73 48.12 -49.54
CA GLU A 943 -17.78 48.24 -48.42
C GLU A 943 -17.31 46.86 -47.91
N LEU A 944 -18.21 45.88 -47.82
CA LEU A 944 -17.87 44.51 -47.38
C LEU A 944 -16.95 43.79 -48.39
N GLU A 945 -17.11 44.06 -49.69
CA GLU A 945 -16.20 43.60 -50.74
C GLU A 945 -14.79 44.18 -50.53
N GLN A 946 -14.67 45.50 -50.30
CA GLN A 946 -13.38 46.16 -50.06
C GLN A 946 -12.66 45.62 -48.81
N LEU A 947 -13.43 45.21 -47.80
CA LEU A 947 -12.90 44.62 -46.57
C LEU A 947 -12.61 43.12 -46.68
N GLY A 948 -12.83 42.50 -47.85
CA GLY A 948 -12.57 41.08 -48.11
C GLY A 948 -13.56 40.12 -47.44
N VAL A 949 -14.70 40.62 -46.94
CA VAL A 949 -15.69 39.80 -46.22
C VAL A 949 -16.38 38.82 -47.18
N ILE A 950 -16.73 39.29 -48.37
CA ILE A 950 -17.49 38.51 -49.35
C ILE A 950 -16.66 37.34 -49.89
N ASP A 951 -15.40 37.59 -50.25
CA ASP A 951 -14.46 36.55 -50.69
C ASP A 951 -14.23 35.47 -49.62
N ALA A 952 -14.07 35.89 -48.35
CA ALA A 952 -13.93 34.97 -47.23
C ALA A 952 -15.20 34.10 -47.02
N VAL A 953 -16.39 34.69 -47.12
CA VAL A 953 -17.67 33.95 -47.00
C VAL A 953 -17.90 33.01 -48.18
N ILE A 954 -17.54 33.41 -49.40
CA ILE A 954 -17.60 32.53 -50.59
C ILE A 954 -16.64 31.36 -50.43
N THR A 955 -15.40 31.63 -50.02
CA THR A 955 -14.38 30.60 -49.76
C THR A 955 -14.90 29.59 -48.73
N LEU A 956 -15.45 30.07 -47.61
CA LEU A 956 -16.08 29.22 -46.60
C LEU A 956 -17.22 28.39 -47.19
N PHE A 957 -18.16 29.02 -47.89
CA PHE A 957 -19.30 28.33 -48.52
C PHE A 957 -18.87 27.22 -49.49
N THR A 958 -17.84 27.45 -50.29
CA THR A 958 -17.35 26.46 -51.26
C THR A 958 -16.67 25.24 -50.61
N GLY A 959 -16.17 25.37 -49.38
CA GLY A 959 -15.50 24.29 -48.65
C GLY A 959 -16.36 23.57 -47.61
N VAL A 960 -17.51 24.13 -47.23
CA VAL A 960 -18.34 23.64 -46.11
C VAL A 960 -19.29 22.52 -46.54
N ARG A 961 -19.40 21.49 -45.68
CA ARG A 961 -20.34 20.37 -45.84
C ARG A 961 -21.80 20.79 -45.57
N PRO A 962 -22.80 20.07 -46.09
CA PRO A 962 -24.21 20.36 -45.81
C PRO A 962 -24.52 20.42 -44.31
N GLY A 963 -25.15 21.52 -43.87
CA GLY A 963 -25.45 21.78 -42.47
C GLY A 963 -25.81 23.24 -42.20
N GLU A 964 -25.89 23.62 -40.92
CA GLU A 964 -26.28 24.98 -40.50
C GLU A 964 -25.31 26.05 -41.02
N LEU A 965 -24.00 25.81 -40.96
CA LEU A 965 -23.01 26.76 -41.48
C LEU A 965 -23.18 27.04 -42.97
N GLN A 966 -23.46 25.99 -43.77
CA GLN A 966 -23.74 26.14 -45.19
C GLN A 966 -24.99 27.00 -45.42
N GLU A 967 -26.05 26.79 -44.64
CA GLU A 967 -27.29 27.56 -44.71
C GLU A 967 -27.08 29.05 -44.39
N LYS A 968 -26.28 29.37 -43.37
CA LYS A 968 -25.99 30.77 -43.00
C LYS A 968 -25.08 31.45 -44.03
N ALA A 969 -24.05 30.75 -44.51
CA ALA A 969 -23.12 31.29 -45.50
C ALA A 969 -23.83 31.53 -46.85
N ILE A 970 -24.64 30.57 -47.32
CA ILE A 970 -25.37 30.73 -48.58
C ILE A 970 -26.39 31.86 -48.52
N TRP A 971 -27.00 32.12 -47.36
CA TRP A 971 -27.88 33.27 -47.19
C TRP A 971 -27.14 34.59 -47.44
N MET A 972 -25.93 34.75 -46.90
CA MET A 972 -25.11 35.94 -47.17
C MET A 972 -24.72 36.04 -48.64
N VAL A 973 -24.28 34.94 -49.26
CA VAL A 973 -23.93 34.89 -50.69
C VAL A 973 -25.13 35.26 -51.56
N GLU A 974 -26.32 34.71 -51.28
CA GLU A 974 -27.56 35.04 -51.98
C GLU A 974 -27.89 36.54 -51.86
N ARG A 975 -27.70 37.15 -50.68
CA ARG A 975 -27.91 38.60 -50.50
C ARG A 975 -26.94 39.46 -51.29
N VAL A 976 -25.66 39.07 -51.37
CA VAL A 976 -24.66 39.76 -52.19
C VAL A 976 -25.07 39.70 -53.67
N LEU A 977 -25.52 38.55 -54.14
CA LEU A 977 -25.93 38.31 -55.52
C LEU A 977 -27.26 38.99 -55.91
N ARG A 978 -27.93 39.73 -55.01
CA ARG A 978 -29.06 40.59 -55.40
C ARG A 978 -28.63 41.89 -56.05
N VAL A 979 -27.36 42.29 -55.88
CA VAL A 979 -26.81 43.52 -56.46
C VAL A 979 -26.22 43.20 -57.83
N GLU A 980 -26.70 43.90 -58.86
CA GLU A 980 -26.35 43.58 -60.26
C GLU A 980 -24.85 43.69 -60.56
N SER A 981 -24.13 44.64 -59.95
CA SER A 981 -22.67 44.80 -60.13
C SER A 981 -21.89 43.56 -59.67
N HIS A 982 -22.21 43.05 -58.49
CA HIS A 982 -21.58 41.85 -57.90
C HIS A 982 -22.02 40.57 -58.62
N THR A 983 -23.26 40.51 -59.08
CA THR A 983 -23.78 39.37 -59.86
C THR A 983 -22.94 39.14 -61.12
N GLN A 984 -22.57 40.20 -61.83
CA GLN A 984 -21.73 40.11 -63.02
C GLN A 984 -20.32 39.60 -62.69
N GLN A 985 -19.71 40.12 -61.62
CA GLN A 985 -18.37 39.72 -61.16
C GLN A 985 -18.31 38.23 -60.77
N TYR A 986 -19.33 37.73 -60.05
CA TYR A 986 -19.33 36.35 -59.54
C TYR A 986 -19.93 35.32 -60.50
N SER A 987 -20.59 35.74 -61.60
CA SER A 987 -21.14 34.83 -62.62
C SER A 987 -20.08 33.98 -63.34
N VAL A 988 -18.84 34.46 -63.40
CA VAL A 988 -17.70 33.75 -63.99
C VAL A 988 -16.99 32.80 -63.01
N ASN A 989 -17.35 32.85 -61.72
CA ASN A 989 -16.75 32.00 -60.69
C ASN A 989 -17.34 30.58 -60.73
N GLN A 990 -16.70 29.68 -61.47
CA GLN A 990 -17.17 28.31 -61.66
C GLN A 990 -17.21 27.50 -60.37
N THR A 991 -16.33 27.77 -59.39
CA THR A 991 -16.33 27.04 -58.11
C THR A 991 -17.55 27.41 -57.26
N LEU A 992 -17.88 28.71 -57.21
CA LEU A 992 -19.10 29.19 -56.56
C LEU A 992 -20.37 28.61 -57.22
N VAL A 993 -20.47 28.65 -58.56
CA VAL A 993 -21.63 28.10 -59.28
C VAL A 993 -21.81 26.61 -58.99
N ARG A 994 -20.71 25.85 -58.99
CA ARG A 994 -20.74 24.42 -58.66
C ARG A 994 -21.22 24.16 -57.23
N ALA A 995 -20.71 24.91 -56.26
CA ALA A 995 -21.12 24.81 -54.86
C ALA A 995 -22.61 25.17 -54.67
N LEU A 996 -23.12 26.18 -55.38
CA LEU A 996 -24.54 26.55 -55.38
C LEU A 996 -25.42 25.42 -55.96
N VAL A 997 -25.01 24.79 -57.07
CA VAL A 997 -25.73 23.64 -57.65
C VAL A 997 -25.75 22.44 -56.68
N GLU A 998 -24.64 22.20 -56.00
CA GLU A 998 -24.52 21.12 -55.00
C GLU A 998 -25.44 21.37 -53.80
N ALA A 999 -25.43 22.60 -53.26
CA ALA A 999 -26.34 23.04 -52.20
C ALA A 999 -27.81 22.96 -52.63
N PHE A 1000 -28.14 23.28 -53.89
CA PHE A 1000 -29.50 23.14 -54.44
C PHE A 1000 -29.96 21.67 -54.52
N LYS A 1001 -29.05 20.74 -54.82
CA LYS A 1001 -29.38 19.30 -54.91
C LYS A 1001 -29.49 18.65 -53.52
N HIS A 1002 -28.52 18.92 -52.65
CA HIS A 1002 -28.26 18.14 -51.44
C HIS A 1002 -28.52 18.88 -50.13
N GLY A 1003 -28.78 20.20 -50.16
CA GLY A 1003 -29.03 21.01 -48.97
C GLY A 1003 -30.38 20.74 -48.29
N ASN A 1004 -30.53 21.29 -47.08
CA ASN A 1004 -31.83 21.33 -46.40
C ASN A 1004 -32.81 22.30 -47.11
N ALA A 1005 -34.08 22.35 -46.68
CA ALA A 1005 -35.11 23.15 -47.36
C ALA A 1005 -34.73 24.64 -47.54
N ASN A 1006 -34.16 25.26 -46.51
CA ASN A 1006 -33.73 26.66 -46.56
C ASN A 1006 -32.52 26.85 -47.47
N THR A 1007 -31.52 25.99 -47.37
CA THR A 1007 -30.32 25.99 -48.21
C THR A 1007 -30.67 25.85 -49.68
N LYS A 1008 -31.60 24.94 -50.02
CA LYS A 1008 -32.09 24.77 -51.41
C LYS A 1008 -32.76 26.02 -51.94
N ARG A 1009 -33.60 26.67 -51.12
CA ARG A 1009 -34.25 27.93 -51.50
C ARG A 1009 -33.23 29.03 -51.77
N HIS A 1010 -32.28 29.23 -50.85
CA HIS A 1010 -31.23 30.25 -51.03
C HIS A 1010 -30.32 29.95 -52.22
N ALA A 1011 -29.99 28.67 -52.46
CA ALA A 1011 -29.23 28.25 -53.62
C ALA A 1011 -29.98 28.52 -54.94
N GLN A 1012 -31.28 28.23 -54.98
CA GLN A 1012 -32.13 28.51 -56.13
C GLN A 1012 -32.20 30.00 -56.43
N ASP A 1013 -32.41 30.83 -55.40
CA ASP A 1013 -32.46 32.29 -55.54
C ASP A 1013 -31.12 32.84 -56.05
N ALA A 1014 -29.99 32.38 -55.47
CA ALA A 1014 -28.65 32.74 -55.91
C ALA A 1014 -28.35 32.33 -57.37
N LEU A 1015 -28.71 31.11 -57.78
CA LEU A 1015 -28.53 30.64 -59.17
C LEU A 1015 -29.43 31.39 -60.16
N THR A 1016 -30.62 31.80 -59.73
CA THR A 1016 -31.54 32.62 -60.54
C THR A 1016 -30.95 34.01 -60.75
N ASN A 1017 -30.41 34.62 -59.69
CA ASN A 1017 -29.73 35.92 -59.76
C ASN A 1017 -28.52 35.86 -60.72
N LEU A 1018 -27.71 34.81 -60.64
CA LEU A 1018 -26.59 34.54 -61.55
C LEU A 1018 -27.00 34.18 -62.99
N LYS A 1019 -28.31 34.12 -63.29
CA LYS A 1019 -28.89 33.71 -64.59
C LYS A 1019 -28.45 32.32 -65.05
N GLN A 1020 -28.06 31.44 -64.13
CA GLN A 1020 -27.67 30.05 -64.42
C GLN A 1020 -28.90 29.14 -64.59
N ILE A 1021 -30.06 29.57 -64.08
CA ILE A 1021 -31.36 28.94 -64.29
C ILE A 1021 -32.40 29.99 -64.70
N SER A 1022 -33.29 29.66 -65.64
CA SER A 1022 -34.38 30.55 -66.07
C SER A 1022 -35.48 30.58 -65.01
N GLY A 1023 -35.72 31.73 -64.38
CA GLY A 1023 -36.63 31.86 -63.24
C GLY A 1023 -38.11 31.59 -63.57
N VAL A 1024 -38.76 30.75 -62.78
CA VAL A 1024 -40.22 30.79 -62.57
C VAL A 1024 -40.44 31.65 -61.33
N SER A 1025 -40.84 32.91 -61.53
CA SER A 1025 -41.22 33.81 -60.43
C SER A 1025 -42.54 33.32 -59.80
N GLY A 1026 -42.45 32.74 -58.61
CA GLY A 1026 -43.62 32.53 -57.75
C GLY A 1026 -44.11 33.85 -57.17
N LYS A 1027 -45.04 34.52 -57.86
CA LYS A 1027 -45.87 35.57 -57.26
C LYS A 1027 -46.76 34.94 -56.19
N ASN A 1028 -46.37 35.03 -54.92
CA ASN A 1028 -47.34 34.91 -53.83
C ASN A 1028 -48.13 36.21 -53.72
N SER A 1029 -49.39 36.15 -54.11
CA SER A 1029 -50.39 37.19 -53.93
C SER A 1029 -50.59 37.50 -52.45
N SER A 1030 -50.21 38.71 -52.02
CA SER A 1030 -50.78 39.34 -50.83
C SER A 1030 -52.16 39.91 -51.18
N GLN A 1031 -53.22 39.14 -50.91
CA GLN A 1031 -54.57 39.71 -50.83
C GLN A 1031 -54.72 40.44 -49.49
N SER A 1032 -54.57 41.76 -49.53
CA SER A 1032 -55.14 42.65 -48.53
C SER A 1032 -56.67 42.58 -48.58
N ARG A 1033 -57.29 41.92 -47.60
CA ARG A 1033 -58.71 42.12 -47.28
C ARG A 1033 -58.84 43.39 -46.43
N THR A 1034 -59.17 44.50 -47.07
CA THR A 1034 -59.87 45.61 -46.44
C THR A 1034 -61.33 45.19 -46.23
N ARG A 1035 -61.76 45.09 -44.97
CA ARG A 1035 -63.17 45.03 -44.58
C ARG A 1035 -63.65 46.45 -44.30
N ARG A 1036 -64.83 46.80 -44.84
CA ARG A 1036 -65.79 47.63 -44.11
C ARG A 1036 -66.27 46.89 -42.88
#